data_AF-A0A6I2MLP3-F1
#
_entry.id   AF-A0A6I2MLP3-F1
#
_cell.length_a   1.000
_cell.length_b   1.000
_cell.length_c   1.000
_cell.angle_alpha   90.00
_cell.angle_beta   90.00
_cell.angle_gamma   90.00
#
_symmetry.space_group_name_H-M   'P 1'
#
loop_
_entity.id
_entity.type
_entity.pdbx_description
1 polymer ?
#
loop_
_entity_poly.entity_id
_entity_poly.type
_entity_poly.pdbx_seq_one_letter_code
_entity_poly.pdbx_strand_id
1 'polypeptide(L)'
;MGAATFIENDFGTATAWIKVYDSTWFELVMIGLGLCFAANIYKYRLWRKEKWAILLFHIAFIIILIGAGITRYYSYGGIMRIREGKSSSTIISDKNYLQVHITDGKQTKHLKQELNFSPLSDNDFSISTDFNANPIKISHKRFVADATPEIVDDPEKGVPLLQMVVTSGNGRETVFLEKGEIEEIGSHKHKIGFEAEGADVINLIEKDGDFEIFSPHSLDFFIMADQTAGVIKGDTLQPMTLRTLYRSGDLSFVPLSFHESGSIEIVSTSEKPKDNDKVKDDALLLNVQVNNELEEITLLYREGFLPTTHEINVDGVNLRFSYGAMPIEIPFKVQLNDFQLERYPGSESPSAYASEVTVLDGETKMPFRIFMNNVLDHGGYRFYQASYDTDEKGTVLSVNHDVLGTNVTYLGYFLMMIGMFFTLFGKSSHFTVINKKLKKLKNKKTVVVLFLFGLMNLGLHAQQTNDTISIPELVAHQEIDKQHAALFGRLMVQDLDGRIKPINTLASEFLRKVSRKPYFKFEEDGKTIHLNANQVFLAMHVSPGAWQQIPIIKIDTKKGGGFFDALKITDDGLISFDDLINPSGDYVLSKVAEEANAKKPAEHSEFDKEVLKVDERFNILFNIFSGNYLKIYPNSLDANDTWFSYTHHFKDFPPEDGRFAQTITPSYFNDVADKNWAAATEKLSYINTYQSTLGAKIIPSSQRVEAELWYNEMNLNFWLFQVFFTIGFILLALALAKIFVQKRFMDVLWNILIILSLISFLVFTGNIILRWYVAQHAPWSNGYEMLIFVAWVLMLCGLLTFRKSDFALPLATLFTGSLLFVSYLDWLSPEITNLMPVLKSFWLKVHVATIVSSYAPLALSFILGFMVLILMIIETKKSHEAISIRIKELTYINEISMTIGVFVLSVGTFLGGIWANESWGRYWAWDPKETWALISIIIYAIVLHLRFVPALKSRYVLNTASVFAFGSIIMTSFGVNYYLSGLHSYAAGDPLPIPKFIYVLIAIVVVTSIIAFIRMRHNKKQFSN
;
A
#
# COMPACT_ATOMS: atom_id res chain seq x y z
N MET A 1 -9.25 16.24 12.09
CA MET A 1 -8.03 15.47 11.75
C MET A 1 -8.30 13.97 11.86
N GLY A 2 -8.25 13.33 13.04
CA GLY A 2 -8.48 11.86 13.12
C GLY A 2 -9.81 11.39 12.53
N ALA A 3 -10.92 12.07 12.85
CA ALA A 3 -12.21 11.78 12.21
C ALA A 3 -12.22 12.01 10.69
N ALA A 4 -11.40 12.94 10.18
CA ALA A 4 -11.32 13.25 8.75
C ALA A 4 -10.71 12.08 7.96
N THR A 5 -9.73 11.37 8.53
CA THR A 5 -9.13 10.21 7.87
C THR A 5 -10.10 9.04 7.79
N PHE A 6 -10.98 8.87 8.79
CA PHE A 6 -12.06 7.89 8.71
C PHE A 6 -13.13 8.32 7.72
N ILE A 7 -13.47 9.61 7.68
CA ILE A 7 -14.40 10.15 6.67
C ILE A 7 -13.85 9.92 5.26
N GLU A 8 -12.54 10.11 5.05
CA GLU A 8 -11.89 9.84 3.77
C GLU A 8 -11.94 8.37 3.38
N ASN A 9 -11.68 7.46 4.32
CA ASN A 9 -11.78 6.02 4.09
C ASN A 9 -13.21 5.54 3.80
N ASP A 10 -14.19 6.11 4.51
CA ASP A 10 -15.57 5.64 4.47
C ASP A 10 -16.41 6.34 3.40
N PHE A 11 -16.07 7.59 3.04
CA PHE A 11 -16.86 8.45 2.15
C PHE A 11 -16.02 9.13 1.03
N GLY A 12 -14.74 8.81 0.90
CA GLY A 12 -13.85 9.34 -0.15
C GLY A 12 -13.17 10.66 0.18
N THR A 13 -12.05 10.93 -0.51
CA THR A 13 -11.19 12.11 -0.28
C THR A 13 -11.96 13.43 -0.48
N ALA A 14 -12.76 13.56 -1.54
CA ALA A 14 -13.54 14.78 -1.81
C ALA A 14 -14.44 15.16 -0.62
N THR A 15 -15.11 14.18 -0.02
CA THR A 15 -15.99 14.38 1.14
C THR A 15 -15.23 14.88 2.38
N ALA A 16 -14.04 14.33 2.63
CA ALA A 16 -13.20 14.74 3.76
C ALA A 16 -12.69 16.19 3.61
N TRP A 17 -12.35 16.60 2.39
CA TRP A 17 -11.99 17.98 2.09
C TRP A 17 -13.17 18.92 2.32
N ILE A 18 -14.33 18.67 1.71
CA ILE A 18 -15.52 19.51 1.84
C ILE A 18 -15.95 19.67 3.31
N LYS A 19 -16.04 18.57 4.07
CA LYS A 19 -16.56 18.61 5.46
C LYS A 19 -15.54 19.11 6.49
N VAL A 20 -14.25 18.92 6.24
CA VAL A 20 -13.21 19.18 7.25
C VAL A 20 -12.14 20.14 6.75
N TYR A 21 -11.35 19.77 5.75
CA TYR A 21 -10.14 20.54 5.42
C TYR A 21 -10.44 21.91 4.80
N ASP A 22 -11.54 22.03 4.06
CA ASP A 22 -12.02 23.28 3.47
C ASP A 22 -12.94 24.10 4.39
N SER A 23 -13.23 23.57 5.57
CA SER A 23 -14.19 24.20 6.48
C SER A 23 -13.59 25.40 7.23
N THR A 24 -14.39 26.44 7.39
CA THR A 24 -13.99 27.66 8.13
C THR A 24 -13.65 27.38 9.60
N TRP A 25 -14.30 26.40 10.23
CA TRP A 25 -14.01 26.04 11.61
C TRP A 25 -12.61 25.41 11.76
N PHE A 26 -12.16 24.66 10.75
CA PHE A 26 -10.82 24.07 10.76
C PHE A 26 -9.74 25.15 10.64
N GLU A 27 -9.97 26.16 9.80
CA GLU A 27 -9.10 27.34 9.70
C GLU A 27 -9.01 28.09 11.04
N LEU A 28 -10.14 28.30 11.73
CA LEU A 28 -10.16 28.92 13.07
C LEU A 28 -9.35 28.13 14.10
N VAL A 29 -9.37 26.79 14.04
CA VAL A 29 -8.55 25.94 14.91
C VAL A 29 -7.05 26.15 14.63
N MET A 30 -6.65 26.26 13.36
CA MET A 30 -5.25 26.51 12.98
C MET A 30 -4.76 27.90 13.42
N ILE A 31 -5.60 28.93 13.25
CA ILE A 31 -5.32 30.28 13.75
C ILE A 31 -5.19 30.25 15.29
N GLY A 32 -6.11 29.57 15.98
CA GLY A 32 -6.07 29.39 17.42
C GLY A 32 -4.78 28.72 17.90
N LEU A 33 -4.28 27.73 17.16
CA LEU A 33 -2.99 27.09 17.43
C LEU A 33 -1.82 28.07 17.26
N GLY A 34 -1.81 28.87 16.20
CA GLY A 34 -0.81 29.93 15.98
C GLY A 34 -0.79 30.97 17.11
N LEU A 35 -1.97 31.43 17.55
CA LEU A 35 -2.10 32.33 18.69
C LEU A 35 -1.60 31.70 19.99
N CYS A 36 -1.84 30.41 20.19
CA CYS A 36 -1.32 29.68 21.35
C CYS A 36 0.22 29.63 21.35
N PHE A 37 0.86 29.41 20.21
CA PHE A 37 2.32 29.49 20.09
C PHE A 37 2.84 30.89 20.44
N ALA A 38 2.21 31.94 19.90
CA ALA A 38 2.58 33.32 20.19
C ALA A 38 2.41 33.68 21.68
N ALA A 39 1.29 33.31 22.30
CA ALA A 39 1.04 33.55 23.72
C ALA A 39 2.05 32.82 24.62
N ASN A 40 2.45 31.59 24.27
CA ASN A 40 3.43 30.82 25.02
C ASN A 40 4.83 31.45 25.01
N ILE A 41 5.21 32.13 23.93
CA ILE A 41 6.46 32.91 23.87
C ILE A 41 6.50 33.94 24.99
N TYR A 42 5.39 34.64 25.23
CA TYR A 42 5.29 35.64 26.28
C TYR A 42 5.20 35.04 27.68
N LYS A 43 4.25 34.11 27.88
CA LYS A 43 3.99 33.48 29.17
C LYS A 43 5.24 32.83 29.79
N TYR A 44 6.04 32.14 28.96
CA TYR A 44 7.24 31.43 29.43
C TYR A 44 8.54 32.24 29.26
N ARG A 45 8.43 33.50 28.83
CA ARG A 45 9.55 34.43 28.58
C ARG A 45 10.64 33.77 27.73
N LEU A 46 10.25 33.24 26.57
CA LEU A 46 11.15 32.48 25.70
C LEU A 46 12.23 33.37 25.04
N TRP A 47 12.04 34.69 25.00
CA TRP A 47 13.03 35.68 24.52
C TRP A 47 14.34 35.74 25.31
N ARG A 48 14.43 35.06 26.45
CA ARG A 48 15.66 35.01 27.26
C ARG A 48 16.78 34.28 26.51
N LYS A 49 18.01 34.79 26.61
CA LYS A 49 19.19 34.22 25.94
C LYS A 49 19.40 32.74 26.23
N GLU A 50 19.01 32.23 27.41
CA GLU A 50 19.17 30.81 27.75
C GLU A 50 18.17 29.88 27.03
N LYS A 51 17.08 30.43 26.47
CA LYS A 51 15.97 29.69 25.85
C LYS A 51 15.85 29.93 24.33
N TRP A 52 16.83 30.57 23.71
CA TRP A 52 16.80 30.95 22.30
C TRP A 52 16.45 29.78 21.35
N ALA A 53 16.94 28.57 21.64
CA ALA A 53 16.66 27.38 20.82
C ALA A 53 15.17 26.96 20.88
N ILE A 54 14.54 27.09 22.04
CA ILE A 54 13.11 26.81 22.23
C ILE A 54 12.26 27.92 21.59
N LEU A 55 12.72 29.17 21.69
CA LEU A 55 12.09 30.31 21.00
C LEU A 55 12.08 30.11 19.49
N LEU A 56 13.23 29.78 18.92
CA LEU A 56 13.39 29.54 17.48
C LEU A 56 12.42 28.44 17.01
N PHE A 57 12.33 27.37 17.78
CA PHE A 57 11.38 26.27 17.55
C PHE A 57 9.91 26.71 17.56
N HIS A 58 9.49 27.61 18.47
CA HIS A 58 8.10 28.10 18.50
C HIS A 58 7.81 29.09 17.36
N ILE A 59 8.77 29.96 17.03
CA ILE A 59 8.65 30.89 15.89
C ILE A 59 8.52 30.10 14.59
N ALA A 60 9.27 29.00 14.45
CA ALA A 60 9.20 28.16 13.28
C ALA A 60 7.78 27.63 12.99
N PHE A 61 7.03 27.18 14.01
CA PHE A 61 5.64 26.74 13.82
C PHE A 61 4.72 27.87 13.37
N ILE A 62 4.93 29.10 13.86
CA ILE A 62 4.16 30.27 13.39
C ILE A 62 4.46 30.53 11.91
N ILE A 63 5.73 30.46 11.51
CA ILE A 63 6.14 30.60 10.10
C ILE A 63 5.53 29.51 9.22
N ILE A 64 5.51 28.25 9.69
CA ILE A 64 4.86 27.13 8.97
C ILE A 64 3.37 27.40 8.77
N LEU A 65 2.66 27.86 9.81
CA LEU A 65 1.23 28.19 9.70
C LEU A 65 0.97 29.36 8.74
N ILE A 66 1.85 30.37 8.72
CA ILE A 66 1.78 31.46 7.74
C ILE A 66 2.00 30.93 6.32
N GLY A 67 3.02 30.08 6.13
CA GLY A 67 3.29 29.44 4.83
C GLY A 67 2.11 28.62 4.33
N ALA A 68 1.51 27.79 5.20
CA ALA A 68 0.30 27.04 4.89
C ALA A 68 -0.89 27.95 4.54
N GLY A 69 -1.04 29.09 5.22
CA GLY A 69 -2.04 30.10 4.88
C GLY A 69 -1.81 30.74 3.50
N ILE A 70 -0.55 31.03 3.14
CA ILE A 70 -0.21 31.54 1.81
C ILE A 70 -0.57 30.51 0.73
N THR A 71 -0.17 29.25 0.92
CA THR A 71 -0.56 28.14 0.02
C THR A 71 -2.08 28.11 -0.13
N ARG A 72 -2.83 28.07 0.98
CA ARG A 72 -4.29 27.96 0.99
C ARG A 72 -5.01 29.02 0.13
N TYR A 73 -4.60 30.28 0.20
CA TYR A 73 -5.31 31.38 -0.45
C TYR A 73 -4.73 31.82 -1.80
N TYR A 74 -3.45 31.52 -2.08
CA TYR A 74 -2.76 32.01 -3.28
C TYR A 74 -2.26 30.89 -4.20
N SER A 75 -2.18 29.64 -3.75
CA SER A 75 -1.78 28.53 -4.63
C SER A 75 -2.93 28.11 -5.53
N TYR A 76 -2.59 27.71 -6.75
CA TYR A 76 -3.48 26.99 -7.64
C TYR A 76 -2.68 25.94 -8.39
N GLY A 77 -3.37 24.89 -8.81
CA GLY A 77 -2.76 23.77 -9.51
C GLY A 77 -3.74 23.10 -10.46
N GLY A 78 -3.29 21.99 -11.02
CA GLY A 78 -4.06 21.21 -11.95
C GLY A 78 -3.20 20.23 -12.71
N ILE A 79 -3.72 19.70 -13.80
CA ILE A 79 -3.00 18.75 -14.66
C ILE A 79 -2.87 19.29 -16.08
N MET A 80 -1.74 18.97 -16.71
CA MET A 80 -1.43 19.27 -18.09
C MET A 80 -1.20 17.95 -18.81
N ARG A 81 -2.10 17.61 -19.73
CA ARG A 81 -1.99 16.44 -20.60
C ARG A 81 -1.33 16.85 -21.91
N ILE A 82 -0.29 16.14 -22.34
CA ILE A 82 0.42 16.42 -23.58
C ILE A 82 0.66 15.11 -24.34
N ARG A 83 0.28 15.09 -25.61
CA ARG A 83 0.57 13.97 -26.53
C ARG A 83 1.93 14.15 -27.17
N GLU A 84 2.59 13.05 -27.51
CA GLU A 84 3.90 13.11 -28.18
C GLU A 84 3.87 13.96 -29.45
N GLY A 85 4.89 14.80 -29.62
CA GLY A 85 5.00 15.77 -30.71
C GLY A 85 4.11 17.01 -30.57
N LYS A 86 3.21 17.08 -29.58
CA LYS A 86 2.35 18.24 -29.32
C LYS A 86 2.90 19.13 -28.22
N SER A 87 2.40 20.36 -28.17
CA SER A 87 2.66 21.31 -27.09
C SER A 87 1.36 21.81 -26.46
N SER A 88 1.41 22.17 -25.18
CA SER A 88 0.31 22.75 -24.43
C SER A 88 0.76 23.98 -23.63
N SER A 89 -0.10 24.98 -23.52
CA SER A 89 0.00 26.11 -22.58
C SER A 89 -1.15 26.11 -21.57
N THR A 90 -1.94 25.04 -21.52
CA THR A 90 -3.18 25.01 -20.74
C THR A 90 -3.09 23.97 -19.64
N ILE A 91 -3.37 24.41 -18.40
CA ILE A 91 -3.54 23.55 -17.22
C ILE A 91 -5.03 23.35 -16.99
N ILE A 92 -5.45 22.12 -16.78
CA ILE A 92 -6.81 21.75 -16.35
C ILE A 92 -6.84 21.88 -14.83
N SER A 93 -7.57 22.86 -14.30
CA SER A 93 -7.60 23.14 -12.85
C SER A 93 -8.03 21.93 -12.02
N ASP A 94 -7.51 21.83 -10.80
CA ASP A 94 -7.98 20.91 -9.76
C ASP A 94 -9.35 21.28 -9.16
N LYS A 95 -9.81 22.51 -9.38
CA LYS A 95 -11.09 23.03 -8.88
C LYS A 95 -12.17 22.94 -9.95
N ASN A 96 -13.36 22.56 -9.51
CA ASN A 96 -14.54 22.48 -10.37
C ASN A 96 -15.38 23.76 -10.27
N TYR A 97 -15.86 24.21 -11.42
CA TYR A 97 -16.71 25.39 -11.53
C TYR A 97 -17.96 25.06 -12.34
N LEU A 98 -19.10 25.53 -11.84
CA LEU A 98 -20.30 25.69 -12.66
C LEU A 98 -20.16 27.02 -13.42
N GLN A 99 -20.17 26.93 -14.74
CA GLN A 99 -20.08 28.07 -15.65
C GLN A 99 -21.39 28.19 -16.41
N VAL A 100 -21.98 29.38 -16.37
CA VAL A 100 -23.23 29.69 -17.06
C VAL A 100 -23.04 30.91 -17.94
N HIS A 101 -23.23 30.73 -19.24
CA HIS A 101 -23.17 31.77 -20.25
C HIS A 101 -24.60 32.07 -20.72
N ILE A 102 -25.11 33.24 -20.35
CA ILE A 102 -26.46 33.68 -20.69
C ILE A 102 -26.36 34.69 -21.84
N THR A 103 -27.09 34.46 -22.94
CA THR A 103 -27.11 35.36 -24.10
C THR A 103 -28.48 35.44 -24.76
N ASP A 104 -28.86 36.64 -25.20
CA ASP A 104 -30.04 36.88 -26.07
C ASP A 104 -29.62 37.29 -27.50
N GLY A 105 -28.33 37.12 -27.83
CA GLY A 105 -27.75 37.56 -29.11
C GLY A 105 -27.34 39.05 -29.15
N LYS A 106 -27.70 39.86 -28.14
CA LYS A 106 -27.32 41.29 -28.03
C LYS A 106 -26.49 41.59 -26.80
N GLN A 107 -26.78 40.95 -25.67
CA GLN A 107 -26.05 41.07 -24.41
C GLN A 107 -25.64 39.69 -23.90
N THR A 108 -24.52 39.65 -23.16
CA THR A 108 -24.02 38.42 -22.56
C THR A 108 -23.77 38.63 -21.07
N LYS A 109 -24.13 37.63 -20.25
CA LYS A 109 -23.81 37.58 -18.82
C LYS A 109 -23.12 36.26 -18.52
N HIS A 110 -22.00 36.34 -17.80
CA HIS A 110 -21.22 35.18 -17.39
C HIS A 110 -21.34 35.01 -15.88
N LEU A 111 -21.71 33.81 -15.45
CA LEU A 111 -21.73 33.42 -14.05
C LEU A 111 -20.74 32.28 -13.85
N LYS A 112 -19.98 32.37 -12.76
CA LYS A 112 -18.99 31.38 -12.37
C LYS A 112 -19.10 31.15 -10.88
N GLN A 113 -19.28 29.91 -10.47
CA GLN A 113 -19.30 29.51 -9.07
C GLN A 113 -18.47 28.25 -8.87
N GLU A 114 -17.56 28.27 -7.89
CA GLU A 114 -16.81 27.08 -7.46
C GLU A 114 -17.77 26.15 -6.71
N LEU A 115 -17.90 24.92 -7.19
CA LEU A 115 -18.79 23.91 -6.61
C LEU A 115 -18.06 22.58 -6.60
N ASN A 116 -18.07 21.90 -5.45
CA ASN A 116 -17.55 20.56 -5.30
C ASN A 116 -18.70 19.69 -4.77
N PHE A 117 -18.99 18.60 -5.48
CA PHE A 117 -20.02 17.65 -5.08
C PHE A 117 -19.38 16.41 -4.48
N SER A 118 -20.07 15.83 -3.52
CA SER A 118 -19.78 14.47 -3.05
C SER A 118 -21.07 13.66 -3.03
N PRO A 119 -21.04 12.39 -3.46
CA PRO A 119 -22.21 11.49 -3.38
C PRO A 119 -22.80 11.34 -1.97
N LEU A 120 -22.06 11.74 -0.93
CA LEU A 120 -22.35 11.48 0.48
C LEU A 120 -22.47 12.79 1.30
N SER A 121 -22.55 13.94 0.63
CA SER A 121 -22.82 15.26 1.23
C SER A 121 -24.14 15.86 0.77
N ASP A 122 -24.66 16.80 1.56
CA ASP A 122 -25.74 17.67 1.15
C ASP A 122 -25.21 18.64 0.08
N ASN A 123 -25.56 18.37 -1.17
CA ASN A 123 -25.04 19.04 -2.36
C ASN A 123 -25.93 20.20 -2.82
N ASP A 124 -26.92 20.58 -2.01
CA ASP A 124 -27.93 21.55 -2.39
C ASP A 124 -27.32 22.95 -2.61
N PHE A 125 -27.67 23.56 -3.73
CA PHE A 125 -27.33 24.94 -4.04
C PHE A 125 -28.41 25.57 -4.92
N SER A 126 -28.57 26.88 -4.78
CA SER A 126 -29.42 27.66 -5.68
C SER A 126 -28.77 28.99 -6.03
N ILE A 127 -28.73 29.29 -7.33
CA ILE A 127 -28.24 30.54 -7.90
C ILE A 127 -29.44 31.27 -8.48
N SER A 128 -29.70 32.49 -8.02
CA SER A 128 -30.73 33.36 -8.58
C SER A 128 -30.07 34.57 -9.24
N THR A 129 -30.48 34.89 -10.45
CA THR A 129 -29.87 35.95 -11.27
C THR A 129 -30.93 36.54 -12.20
N ASP A 130 -30.90 37.86 -12.41
CA ASP A 130 -31.78 38.50 -13.38
C ASP A 130 -31.01 38.81 -14.67
N PHE A 131 -31.64 38.56 -15.82
CA PHE A 131 -31.12 38.92 -17.14
C PHE A 131 -32.23 39.61 -17.96
N ASN A 132 -32.06 40.89 -18.29
CA ASN A 132 -33.05 41.69 -19.04
C ASN A 132 -34.49 41.63 -18.50
N ALA A 133 -34.64 41.69 -17.18
CA ALA A 133 -35.91 41.56 -16.44
C ALA A 133 -36.57 40.17 -16.44
N ASN A 134 -35.88 39.15 -16.98
CA ASN A 134 -36.25 37.74 -16.78
C ASN A 134 -35.51 37.18 -15.55
N PRO A 135 -36.20 36.81 -14.45
CA PRO A 135 -35.59 36.07 -13.36
C PRO A 135 -35.20 34.66 -13.82
N ILE A 136 -33.95 34.29 -13.55
CA ILE A 136 -33.38 32.97 -13.82
C ILE A 136 -32.96 32.36 -12.49
N LYS A 137 -33.46 31.15 -12.20
CA LYS A 137 -33.10 30.38 -11.02
C LYS A 137 -32.53 29.04 -11.45
N ILE A 138 -31.31 28.75 -11.02
CA ILE A 138 -30.63 27.47 -11.21
C ILE A 138 -30.57 26.79 -9.85
N SER A 139 -30.99 25.54 -9.78
CA SER A 139 -30.96 24.75 -8.54
C SER A 139 -30.43 23.35 -8.79
N HIS A 140 -29.75 22.80 -7.79
CA HIS A 140 -29.34 21.40 -7.77
C HIS A 140 -30.58 20.49 -7.80
N LYS A 141 -30.56 19.46 -8.66
CA LYS A 141 -31.55 18.37 -8.63
C LYS A 141 -30.92 17.12 -8.05
N ARG A 142 -29.86 16.62 -8.69
CA ARG A 142 -29.20 15.36 -8.33
C ARG A 142 -27.76 15.38 -8.80
N PHE A 143 -26.89 14.73 -8.05
CA PHE A 143 -25.53 14.40 -8.48
C PHE A 143 -25.41 12.88 -8.55
N VAL A 144 -24.89 12.36 -9.65
CA VAL A 144 -24.75 10.92 -9.90
C VAL A 144 -23.30 10.63 -10.21
N ALA A 145 -22.64 9.85 -9.35
CA ALA A 145 -21.28 9.34 -9.58
C ALA A 145 -21.32 8.14 -10.54
N ASP A 146 -20.26 7.89 -11.32
CA ASP A 146 -20.18 6.79 -12.30
C ASP A 146 -21.45 6.70 -13.17
N ALA A 147 -21.84 7.86 -13.69
CA ALA A 147 -23.09 8.08 -14.39
C ALA A 147 -23.13 7.30 -15.71
N THR A 148 -24.11 6.41 -15.83
CA THR A 148 -24.44 5.77 -17.10
C THR A 148 -25.93 5.87 -17.38
N PRO A 149 -26.33 6.01 -18.64
CA PRO A 149 -27.74 5.90 -19.01
C PRO A 149 -28.21 4.46 -18.79
N GLU A 150 -29.26 4.28 -18.01
CA GLU A 150 -29.98 3.02 -17.84
C GLU A 150 -31.48 3.25 -18.07
N ILE A 151 -32.18 2.24 -18.58
CA ILE A 151 -33.64 2.32 -18.71
C ILE A 151 -34.27 2.01 -17.36
N VAL A 152 -35.10 2.92 -16.88
CA VAL A 152 -35.95 2.74 -15.71
C VAL A 152 -37.41 2.78 -16.17
N ASP A 153 -38.19 1.79 -15.76
CA ASP A 153 -39.62 1.75 -16.07
C ASP A 153 -40.33 2.92 -15.35
N ASP A 154 -40.87 3.87 -16.13
CA ASP A 154 -41.66 5.01 -15.66
C ASP A 154 -43.12 4.83 -16.13
N PRO A 155 -44.06 4.47 -15.24
CA PRO A 155 -45.46 4.26 -15.60
C PRO A 155 -46.22 5.53 -16.04
N GLU A 156 -45.70 6.73 -15.76
CA GLU A 156 -46.40 8.00 -16.05
C GLU A 156 -45.84 8.71 -17.29
N LYS A 157 -44.55 8.55 -17.61
CA LYS A 157 -43.87 9.24 -18.73
C LYS A 157 -43.04 8.33 -19.65
N GLY A 158 -42.99 7.02 -19.40
CA GLY A 158 -42.17 6.09 -20.17
C GLY A 158 -42.68 5.86 -21.60
N VAL A 159 -41.75 5.54 -22.48
CA VAL A 159 -42.00 5.15 -23.89
C VAL A 159 -41.44 3.75 -24.15
N PRO A 160 -41.96 3.00 -25.13
CA PRO A 160 -41.40 1.70 -25.47
C PRO A 160 -39.97 1.83 -25.98
N LEU A 161 -39.02 1.24 -25.24
CA LEU A 161 -37.58 1.32 -25.50
C LEU A 161 -36.97 -0.06 -25.68
N LEU A 162 -36.18 -0.22 -26.73
CA LEU A 162 -35.36 -1.41 -26.96
C LEU A 162 -33.89 -1.10 -26.68
N GLN A 163 -33.30 -1.79 -25.70
CA GLN A 163 -31.87 -1.72 -25.42
C GLN A 163 -31.12 -2.72 -26.26
N MET A 164 -30.08 -2.27 -26.96
CA MET A 164 -29.21 -3.14 -27.73
C MET A 164 -27.74 -2.79 -27.57
N VAL A 165 -26.88 -3.79 -27.68
CA VAL A 165 -25.43 -3.60 -27.72
C VAL A 165 -24.96 -3.79 -29.14
N VAL A 166 -24.17 -2.84 -29.63
CA VAL A 166 -23.57 -2.90 -30.96
C VAL A 166 -22.06 -2.82 -30.87
N THR A 167 -21.38 -3.43 -31.83
CA THR A 167 -19.93 -3.28 -31.98
C THR A 167 -19.63 -2.46 -33.22
N SER A 168 -18.96 -1.34 -33.03
CA SER A 168 -18.46 -0.46 -34.10
C SER A 168 -16.96 -0.21 -33.83
N GLY A 169 -16.07 -0.71 -34.69
CA GLY A 169 -14.62 -0.59 -34.49
C GLY A 169 -14.08 -1.38 -33.28
N ASN A 170 -13.25 -0.74 -32.44
CA ASN A 170 -12.57 -1.37 -31.29
C ASN A 170 -13.39 -1.34 -29.97
N GLY A 171 -14.67 -0.94 -30.01
CA GLY A 171 -15.50 -0.73 -28.82
C GLY A 171 -16.88 -1.40 -28.89
N ARG A 172 -17.42 -1.71 -27.70
CA ARG A 172 -18.81 -2.12 -27.49
C ARG A 172 -19.61 -0.89 -27.06
N GLU A 173 -20.64 -0.53 -27.81
CA GLU A 173 -21.53 0.60 -27.51
C GLU A 173 -22.93 0.08 -27.17
N THR A 174 -23.64 0.78 -26.29
CA THR A 174 -25.05 0.48 -25.97
C THR A 174 -25.91 1.55 -26.63
N VAL A 175 -26.89 1.10 -27.42
CA VAL A 175 -27.83 1.94 -28.16
C VAL A 175 -29.23 1.67 -27.61
N PHE A 176 -30.04 2.73 -27.54
CA PHE A 176 -31.44 2.67 -27.16
C PHE A 176 -32.27 3.12 -28.36
N LEU A 177 -33.26 2.33 -28.76
CA LEU A 177 -34.18 2.66 -29.85
C LEU A 177 -35.58 2.91 -29.29
N GLU A 178 -36.13 4.09 -29.54
CA GLU A 178 -37.55 4.37 -29.35
C GLU A 178 -38.39 3.75 -30.47
N LYS A 179 -39.67 3.47 -30.17
CA LYS A 179 -40.61 2.97 -31.17
C LYS A 179 -40.75 3.96 -32.33
N GLY A 180 -40.40 3.52 -33.53
CA GLY A 180 -40.40 4.33 -34.76
C GLY A 180 -39.06 4.98 -35.10
N GLU A 181 -38.02 4.78 -34.28
CA GLU A 181 -36.67 5.31 -34.50
C GLU A 181 -35.81 4.38 -35.36
N ILE A 182 -34.88 4.97 -36.13
CA ILE A 182 -33.90 4.27 -36.97
C ILE A 182 -32.52 4.82 -36.64
N GLU A 183 -31.61 3.93 -36.24
CA GLU A 183 -30.21 4.27 -35.94
C GLU A 183 -29.26 3.75 -37.04
N GLU A 184 -28.25 4.54 -37.39
CA GLU A 184 -27.19 4.18 -38.35
C GLU A 184 -25.93 3.70 -37.62
N ILE A 185 -25.52 2.45 -37.85
CA ILE A 185 -24.49 1.77 -37.05
C ILE A 185 -23.33 1.30 -37.92
N GLY A 186 -22.10 1.51 -37.43
CA GLY A 186 -20.87 1.05 -38.06
C GLY A 186 -20.35 1.95 -39.17
N SER A 187 -19.20 1.59 -39.73
CA SER A 187 -18.50 2.39 -40.76
C SER A 187 -19.26 2.47 -42.09
N HIS A 188 -20.11 1.47 -42.36
CA HIS A 188 -20.97 1.41 -43.53
C HIS A 188 -22.40 1.93 -43.29
N LYS A 189 -22.69 2.49 -42.09
CA LYS A 189 -24.00 3.08 -41.74
C LYS A 189 -25.19 2.13 -41.95
N HIS A 190 -25.07 0.90 -41.43
CA HIS A 190 -26.17 -0.06 -41.47
C HIS A 190 -27.35 0.46 -40.64
N LYS A 191 -28.57 0.41 -41.19
CA LYS A 191 -29.75 0.95 -40.53
C LYS A 191 -30.47 -0.12 -39.72
N ILE A 192 -30.67 0.14 -38.43
CA ILE A 192 -31.47 -0.71 -37.55
C ILE A 192 -32.60 0.13 -36.98
N GLY A 193 -33.83 -0.36 -37.09
CA GLY A 193 -35.01 0.31 -36.56
C GLY A 193 -35.77 -0.56 -35.56
N PHE A 194 -36.49 0.09 -34.64
CA PHE A 194 -37.45 -0.58 -33.76
C PHE A 194 -38.87 -0.15 -34.14
N GLU A 195 -39.66 -1.07 -34.66
CA GLU A 195 -40.96 -0.80 -35.29
C GLU A 195 -40.93 0.35 -36.31
N ALA A 196 -39.83 0.44 -37.06
CA ALA A 196 -39.61 1.51 -38.03
C ALA A 196 -39.40 0.94 -39.43
N GLU A 197 -40.31 1.28 -40.35
CA GLU A 197 -40.22 0.84 -41.74
C GLU A 197 -39.31 1.77 -42.55
N GLY A 198 -38.41 1.18 -43.36
CA GLY A 198 -37.56 1.94 -44.27
C GLY A 198 -36.88 1.04 -45.30
N ALA A 199 -36.41 1.64 -46.39
CA ALA A 199 -35.61 0.94 -47.38
C ALA A 199 -34.24 0.59 -46.78
N ASP A 200 -33.85 -0.68 -46.88
CA ASP A 200 -32.57 -1.21 -46.37
C ASP A 200 -32.40 -1.15 -44.83
N VAL A 201 -33.51 -1.24 -44.08
CA VAL A 201 -33.53 -1.21 -42.61
C VAL A 201 -33.75 -2.61 -42.04
N ILE A 202 -32.89 -3.02 -41.11
CA ILE A 202 -33.14 -4.20 -40.26
C ILE A 202 -34.16 -3.76 -39.20
N ASN A 203 -35.40 -4.25 -39.30
CA ASN A 203 -36.49 -3.82 -38.43
C ASN A 203 -36.77 -4.87 -37.35
N LEU A 204 -36.74 -4.43 -36.10
CA LEU A 204 -37.04 -5.22 -34.91
C LEU A 204 -38.50 -4.93 -34.51
N ILE A 205 -39.34 -5.95 -34.43
CA ILE A 205 -40.78 -5.81 -34.24
C ILE A 205 -41.18 -6.57 -32.98
N GLU A 206 -41.94 -5.93 -32.11
CA GLU A 206 -42.54 -6.54 -30.92
C GLU A 206 -44.04 -6.76 -31.16
N LYS A 207 -44.55 -7.96 -30.82
CA LYS A 207 -45.97 -8.32 -30.85
C LYS A 207 -46.32 -9.20 -29.67
N ASP A 208 -47.15 -8.70 -28.76
CA ASP A 208 -47.72 -9.46 -27.63
C ASP A 208 -46.64 -10.19 -26.77
N GLY A 209 -45.45 -9.61 -26.64
CA GLY A 209 -44.30 -10.16 -25.89
C GLY A 209 -43.34 -11.04 -26.70
N ASP A 210 -43.67 -11.33 -27.97
CA ASP A 210 -42.79 -12.03 -28.91
C ASP A 210 -42.07 -11.03 -29.82
N PHE A 211 -40.79 -11.31 -30.12
CA PHE A 211 -39.98 -10.49 -31.01
C PHE A 211 -39.83 -11.14 -32.38
N GLU A 212 -39.99 -10.35 -33.43
CA GLU A 212 -39.73 -10.73 -34.81
C GLU A 212 -38.67 -9.78 -35.40
N ILE A 213 -37.85 -10.28 -36.31
CA ILE A 213 -36.85 -9.50 -37.03
C ILE A 213 -37.11 -9.62 -38.54
N PHE A 214 -37.18 -8.47 -39.20
CA PHE A 214 -37.14 -8.35 -40.64
C PHE A 214 -35.77 -7.82 -41.06
N SER A 215 -35.08 -8.54 -41.93
CA SER A 215 -33.80 -8.10 -42.47
C SER A 215 -33.83 -8.11 -44.00
N PRO A 216 -33.43 -7.03 -44.68
CA PRO A 216 -33.34 -6.98 -46.14
C PRO A 216 -32.21 -7.89 -46.68
N HIS A 217 -31.21 -8.20 -45.85
CA HIS A 217 -30.09 -9.09 -46.20
C HIS A 217 -29.99 -10.26 -45.23
N SER A 218 -29.16 -11.26 -45.56
CA SER A 218 -28.97 -12.40 -44.66
C SER A 218 -28.15 -12.00 -43.43
N LEU A 219 -28.58 -12.42 -42.24
CA LEU A 219 -27.87 -12.18 -40.97
C LEU A 219 -27.45 -13.50 -40.35
N ASP A 220 -26.21 -13.62 -39.90
CA ASP A 220 -25.80 -14.73 -39.05
C ASP A 220 -26.31 -14.47 -37.63
N PHE A 221 -26.86 -15.48 -36.95
CA PHE A 221 -27.24 -15.38 -35.55
C PHE A 221 -26.56 -16.44 -34.68
N PHE A 222 -26.27 -16.08 -33.44
CA PHE A 222 -25.73 -16.97 -32.43
C PHE A 222 -26.41 -16.75 -31.07
N ILE A 223 -27.10 -17.77 -30.58
CA ILE A 223 -27.77 -17.77 -29.28
C ILE A 223 -26.76 -18.24 -28.23
N MET A 224 -26.33 -17.35 -27.35
CA MET A 224 -25.26 -17.64 -26.38
C MET A 224 -25.70 -18.66 -25.30
N ALA A 225 -26.99 -18.71 -24.97
CA ALA A 225 -27.51 -19.53 -23.88
C ALA A 225 -27.46 -21.04 -24.17
N ASP A 226 -27.67 -21.43 -25.43
CA ASP A 226 -27.71 -22.83 -25.88
C ASP A 226 -26.65 -23.14 -26.96
N GLN A 227 -25.80 -22.17 -27.30
CA GLN A 227 -24.73 -22.26 -28.30
C GLN A 227 -25.24 -22.58 -29.72
N THR A 228 -26.48 -22.21 -30.04
CA THR A 228 -27.07 -22.48 -31.35
C THR A 228 -26.70 -21.38 -32.35
N ALA A 229 -26.14 -21.77 -33.50
CA ALA A 229 -25.83 -20.87 -34.62
C ALA A 229 -26.78 -21.10 -35.79
N GLY A 230 -27.14 -20.05 -36.51
CA GLY A 230 -27.96 -20.13 -37.71
C GLY A 230 -27.90 -18.88 -38.58
N VAL A 231 -28.72 -18.83 -39.62
CA VAL A 231 -28.76 -17.73 -40.58
C VAL A 231 -30.21 -17.30 -40.81
N ILE A 232 -30.48 -16.01 -40.62
CA ILE A 232 -31.73 -15.35 -41.03
C ILE A 232 -31.64 -15.07 -42.51
N LYS A 233 -32.69 -15.45 -43.25
CA LYS A 233 -32.75 -15.21 -44.70
C LYS A 233 -33.23 -13.79 -44.96
N GLY A 234 -32.57 -13.10 -45.89
CA GLY A 234 -33.01 -11.78 -46.34
C GLY A 234 -34.44 -11.77 -46.88
N ASP A 235 -35.09 -10.61 -46.80
CA ASP A 235 -36.46 -10.34 -47.22
C ASP A 235 -37.54 -11.22 -46.56
N THR A 236 -37.23 -11.82 -45.40
CA THR A 236 -38.18 -12.64 -44.65
C THR A 236 -38.30 -12.18 -43.20
N LEU A 237 -39.52 -12.20 -42.68
CA LEU A 237 -39.81 -11.99 -41.27
C LEU A 237 -39.58 -13.31 -40.53
N GLN A 238 -38.76 -13.29 -39.48
CA GLN A 238 -38.39 -14.47 -38.70
C GLN A 238 -38.49 -14.19 -37.20
N PRO A 239 -38.79 -15.21 -36.37
CA PRO A 239 -38.80 -15.04 -34.92
C PRO A 239 -37.40 -14.70 -34.40
N MET A 240 -37.35 -13.79 -33.44
CA MET A 240 -36.14 -13.28 -32.82
C MET A 240 -36.19 -13.56 -31.33
N THR A 241 -35.06 -13.97 -30.76
CA THR A 241 -34.87 -14.01 -29.31
C THR A 241 -33.97 -12.86 -28.87
N LEU A 242 -34.30 -12.24 -27.73
CA LEU A 242 -33.38 -11.31 -27.06
C LEU A 242 -32.11 -12.06 -26.60
N ARG A 243 -31.06 -11.30 -26.31
CA ARG A 243 -29.71 -11.78 -25.94
C ARG A 243 -29.07 -12.70 -26.98
N THR A 244 -29.47 -12.55 -28.24
CA THR A 244 -28.93 -13.27 -29.39
C THR A 244 -28.03 -12.32 -30.19
N LEU A 245 -26.86 -12.80 -30.58
CA LEU A 245 -25.91 -12.05 -31.39
C LEU A 245 -26.29 -12.15 -32.87
N TYR A 246 -26.59 -11.04 -33.52
CA TYR A 246 -26.81 -10.94 -34.96
C TYR A 246 -25.62 -10.26 -35.63
N ARG A 247 -25.18 -10.78 -36.78
CA ARG A 247 -24.00 -10.28 -37.51
C ARG A 247 -24.25 -10.19 -39.00
N SER A 248 -23.71 -9.13 -39.61
CA SER A 248 -23.67 -8.94 -41.06
C SER A 248 -22.48 -8.05 -41.43
N GLY A 249 -21.45 -8.62 -42.06
CA GLY A 249 -20.24 -7.88 -42.41
C GLY A 249 -19.53 -7.29 -41.18
N ASP A 250 -19.40 -5.96 -41.12
CA ASP A 250 -18.82 -5.21 -39.99
C ASP A 250 -19.83 -4.85 -38.90
N LEU A 251 -21.12 -5.15 -39.10
CA LEU A 251 -22.16 -4.96 -38.09
C LEU A 251 -22.27 -6.19 -37.20
N SER A 252 -22.21 -6.01 -35.89
CA SER A 252 -22.72 -7.00 -34.94
C SER A 252 -23.54 -6.31 -33.86
N PHE A 253 -24.71 -6.87 -33.54
CA PHE A 253 -25.60 -6.33 -32.53
C PHE A 253 -26.29 -7.42 -31.70
N VAL A 254 -26.64 -7.08 -30.46
CA VAL A 254 -27.32 -7.94 -29.50
C VAL A 254 -28.46 -7.14 -28.85
N PRO A 255 -29.73 -7.39 -29.21
CA PRO A 255 -30.86 -6.86 -28.47
C PRO A 255 -30.87 -7.46 -27.07
N LEU A 256 -30.83 -6.65 -26.00
CA LEU A 256 -30.63 -7.12 -24.62
C LEU A 256 -31.93 -7.25 -23.83
N SER A 257 -32.73 -6.20 -23.86
CA SER A 257 -33.97 -6.05 -23.08
C SER A 257 -34.90 -5.06 -23.78
N PHE A 258 -36.20 -5.24 -23.52
CA PHE A 258 -37.26 -4.36 -23.96
C PHE A 258 -38.02 -3.87 -22.74
N HIS A 259 -38.36 -2.58 -22.75
CA HIS A 259 -39.09 -1.90 -21.69
C HIS A 259 -40.32 -1.23 -22.29
N GLU A 260 -41.51 -1.70 -21.92
CA GLU A 260 -42.78 -1.20 -22.49
C GLU A 260 -43.06 0.27 -22.13
N SER A 261 -42.60 0.69 -20.95
CA SER A 261 -42.73 2.06 -20.44
C SER A 261 -41.39 2.54 -19.90
N GLY A 262 -40.34 2.45 -20.71
CA GLY A 262 -38.99 2.84 -20.33
C GLY A 262 -38.76 4.35 -20.39
N SER A 263 -37.99 4.87 -19.44
CA SER A 263 -37.41 6.20 -19.50
C SER A 263 -35.89 6.09 -19.31
N ILE A 264 -35.11 6.86 -20.05
CA ILE A 264 -33.65 6.87 -19.90
C ILE A 264 -33.31 7.74 -18.69
N GLU A 265 -32.94 7.12 -17.58
CA GLU A 265 -32.42 7.82 -16.42
C GLU A 265 -30.90 7.64 -16.32
N ILE A 266 -30.24 8.66 -15.77
CA ILE A 266 -28.83 8.56 -15.43
C ILE A 266 -28.71 8.03 -14.02
N VAL A 267 -28.19 6.82 -13.91
CA VAL A 267 -27.99 6.10 -12.66
C VAL A 267 -26.51 5.88 -12.40
N SER A 268 -26.18 5.65 -11.13
CA SER A 268 -24.81 5.34 -10.73
C SER A 268 -24.56 3.85 -10.94
N THR A 269 -23.53 3.51 -11.71
CA THR A 269 -23.05 2.11 -11.79
C THR A 269 -22.21 1.70 -10.59
N SER A 270 -21.93 2.63 -9.67
CA SER A 270 -21.18 2.34 -8.47
C SER A 270 -22.06 1.65 -7.44
N GLU A 271 -21.70 0.43 -7.04
CA GLU A 271 -22.39 -0.30 -5.96
C GLU A 271 -22.40 0.48 -4.63
N LYS A 272 -21.39 1.34 -4.42
CA LYS A 272 -21.28 2.22 -3.25
C LYS A 272 -20.89 3.62 -3.70
N PRO A 273 -21.54 4.68 -3.20
CA PRO A 273 -21.28 6.06 -3.62
C PRO A 273 -19.83 6.57 -3.43
N LYS A 274 -18.95 5.82 -2.75
CA LYS A 274 -17.55 6.19 -2.49
C LYS A 274 -16.56 5.59 -3.49
N ASP A 275 -16.98 4.60 -4.28
CA ASP A 275 -16.12 3.79 -5.15
C ASP A 275 -16.20 4.29 -6.61
N ASN A 276 -16.10 5.61 -6.77
CA ASN A 276 -16.19 6.26 -8.07
C ASN A 276 -14.99 5.89 -8.97
N ASP A 277 -15.25 5.42 -10.19
CA ASP A 277 -14.22 5.10 -11.17
C ASP A 277 -13.78 6.37 -11.91
N LYS A 278 -12.50 6.72 -11.75
CA LYS A 278 -11.91 7.93 -12.38
C LYS A 278 -11.94 7.92 -13.91
N VAL A 279 -12.20 6.77 -14.54
CA VAL A 279 -12.27 6.62 -15.99
C VAL A 279 -13.70 6.90 -16.51
N LYS A 280 -14.71 6.80 -15.65
CA LYS A 280 -16.11 7.05 -15.99
C LYS A 280 -16.47 8.52 -15.81
N ASP A 281 -17.55 8.93 -16.46
CA ASP A 281 -18.13 10.26 -16.30
C ASP A 281 -19.07 10.28 -15.10
N ASP A 282 -19.08 11.40 -14.38
CA ASP A 282 -20.09 11.72 -13.40
C ASP A 282 -21.12 12.69 -14.02
N ALA A 283 -22.34 12.72 -13.49
CA ALA A 283 -23.41 13.59 -13.98
C ALA A 283 -23.97 14.52 -12.90
N LEU A 284 -24.09 15.81 -13.25
CA LEU A 284 -24.76 16.83 -12.46
C LEU A 284 -26.08 17.21 -13.13
N LEU A 285 -27.19 16.93 -12.47
CA LEU A 285 -28.53 17.31 -12.92
C LEU A 285 -28.94 18.61 -12.23
N LEU A 286 -29.35 19.60 -13.04
CA LEU A 286 -29.78 20.91 -12.59
C LEU A 286 -31.21 21.21 -13.07
N ASN A 287 -31.97 21.90 -12.24
CA ASN A 287 -33.23 22.53 -12.62
C ASN A 287 -32.95 23.99 -12.97
N VAL A 288 -33.30 24.39 -14.19
CA VAL A 288 -33.16 25.75 -14.72
C VAL A 288 -34.55 26.33 -14.94
N GLN A 289 -34.89 27.33 -14.15
CA GLN A 289 -36.14 28.06 -14.27
C GLN A 289 -35.86 29.44 -14.90
N VAL A 290 -36.50 29.73 -16.04
CA VAL A 290 -36.52 31.06 -16.66
C VAL A 290 -37.96 31.54 -16.62
N ASN A 291 -38.22 32.66 -15.93
CA ASN A 291 -39.58 33.13 -15.67
C ASN A 291 -40.44 32.04 -14.96
N ASN A 292 -41.39 31.42 -15.67
CA ASN A 292 -42.25 30.35 -15.17
C ASN A 292 -41.97 28.98 -15.81
N GLU A 293 -41.06 28.89 -16.78
CA GLU A 293 -40.70 27.63 -17.43
C GLU A 293 -39.51 26.98 -16.72
N LEU A 294 -39.64 25.70 -16.41
CA LEU A 294 -38.62 24.89 -15.76
C LEU A 294 -38.15 23.81 -16.73
N GLU A 295 -36.85 23.78 -16.98
CA GLU A 295 -36.18 22.78 -17.80
C GLU A 295 -35.09 22.09 -16.97
N GLU A 296 -34.85 20.80 -17.26
CA GLU A 296 -33.82 20.01 -16.60
C GLU A 296 -32.63 19.84 -17.53
N ILE A 297 -31.43 19.98 -16.98
CA ILE A 297 -30.19 19.81 -17.74
C ILE A 297 -29.25 18.85 -17.03
N THR A 298 -28.65 17.96 -17.80
CA THR A 298 -27.59 17.06 -17.35
C THR A 298 -26.25 17.57 -17.86
N LEU A 299 -25.31 17.76 -16.94
CA LEU A 299 -23.92 18.10 -17.24
C LEU A 299 -23.03 16.92 -16.91
N LEU A 300 -22.37 16.37 -17.92
CA LEU A 300 -21.36 15.34 -17.72
C LEU A 300 -20.02 15.98 -17.36
N TYR A 301 -19.31 15.38 -16.41
CA TYR A 301 -17.97 15.82 -16.06
C TYR A 301 -17.05 14.64 -15.73
N ARG A 302 -15.77 14.80 -16.05
CA ARG A 302 -14.71 13.83 -15.72
C ARG A 302 -13.53 14.53 -15.10
N GLU A 303 -13.01 13.96 -14.01
CA GLU A 303 -11.83 14.50 -13.33
C GLU A 303 -10.63 14.55 -14.30
N GLY A 304 -9.97 15.72 -14.39
CA GLY A 304 -8.79 15.88 -15.23
C GLY A 304 -9.06 16.04 -16.73
N PHE A 305 -10.31 16.31 -17.12
CA PHE A 305 -10.68 16.71 -18.48
C PHE A 305 -11.39 18.08 -18.47
N LEU A 306 -11.38 18.75 -19.62
CA LEU A 306 -12.15 19.97 -19.78
C LEU A 306 -13.64 19.62 -19.92
N PRO A 307 -14.54 20.41 -19.32
CA PRO A 307 -15.96 20.10 -19.29
C PRO A 307 -16.58 20.30 -20.68
N THR A 308 -17.57 19.46 -20.99
CA THR A 308 -18.43 19.65 -22.16
C THR A 308 -19.40 20.81 -21.90
N THR A 309 -19.78 21.50 -22.97
CA THR A 309 -20.75 22.59 -22.90
C THR A 309 -22.09 22.08 -23.41
N HIS A 310 -23.15 22.34 -22.64
CA HIS A 310 -24.53 22.01 -22.98
C HIS A 310 -25.30 23.32 -23.17
N GLU A 311 -25.98 23.48 -24.30
CA GLU A 311 -26.78 24.67 -24.62
C GLU A 311 -28.27 24.35 -24.54
N ILE A 312 -29.03 25.24 -23.90
CA ILE A 312 -30.50 25.19 -23.86
C ILE A 312 -31.06 26.55 -24.27
N ASN A 313 -32.26 26.56 -24.83
CA ASN A 313 -32.96 27.79 -25.21
C ASN A 313 -34.33 27.78 -24.54
N VAL A 314 -34.49 28.65 -23.54
CA VAL A 314 -35.71 28.77 -22.74
C VAL A 314 -36.21 30.20 -22.85
N ASP A 315 -37.46 30.37 -23.29
CA ASP A 315 -38.13 31.68 -23.44
C ASP A 315 -37.30 32.72 -24.22
N GLY A 316 -36.60 32.28 -25.28
CA GLY A 316 -35.79 33.13 -26.15
C GLY A 316 -34.42 33.54 -25.59
N VAL A 317 -34.04 33.03 -24.42
CA VAL A 317 -32.71 33.20 -23.81
C VAL A 317 -31.90 31.91 -24.05
N ASN A 318 -30.75 32.05 -24.70
CA ASN A 318 -29.82 30.93 -24.88
C ASN A 318 -28.87 30.88 -23.66
N LEU A 319 -28.87 29.73 -22.99
CA LEU A 319 -28.08 29.45 -21.81
C LEU A 319 -27.12 28.32 -22.12
N ARG A 320 -25.81 28.55 -21.93
CA ARG A 320 -24.81 27.49 -21.99
C ARG A 320 -24.29 27.16 -20.62
N PHE A 321 -24.29 25.88 -20.29
CA PHE A 321 -23.83 25.34 -19.04
C PHE A 321 -22.61 24.45 -19.26
N SER A 322 -21.65 24.55 -18.35
CA SER A 322 -20.60 23.55 -18.23
C SER A 322 -20.24 23.40 -16.76
N TYR A 323 -19.96 22.18 -16.33
CA TYR A 323 -19.53 21.88 -14.97
C TYR A 323 -18.26 21.04 -15.01
N GLY A 324 -17.21 21.51 -14.33
CA GLY A 324 -15.93 20.81 -14.24
C GLY A 324 -14.74 21.77 -14.17
N ALA A 325 -13.55 21.24 -14.46
CA ALA A 325 -12.29 21.96 -14.37
C ALA A 325 -12.18 23.07 -15.41
N MET A 326 -11.71 24.25 -15.00
CA MET A 326 -11.47 25.37 -15.93
C MET A 326 -10.06 25.29 -16.53
N PRO A 327 -9.87 25.67 -17.82
CA PRO A 327 -8.52 25.85 -18.37
C PRO A 327 -7.84 27.09 -17.77
N ILE A 328 -6.59 26.93 -17.33
CA ILE A 328 -5.70 28.00 -16.87
C ILE A 328 -4.56 28.11 -17.87
N GLU A 329 -4.46 29.25 -18.57
CA GLU A 329 -3.38 29.52 -19.51
C GLU A 329 -2.11 29.96 -18.77
N ILE A 330 -0.97 29.39 -19.15
CA ILE A 330 0.35 29.75 -18.66
C ILE A 330 1.14 30.56 -19.71
N PRO A 331 2.12 31.40 -19.29
CA PRO A 331 2.78 32.34 -20.20
C PRO A 331 3.77 31.71 -21.19
N PHE A 332 3.97 30.39 -21.16
CA PHE A 332 4.87 29.63 -22.02
C PHE A 332 4.23 28.30 -22.44
N LYS A 333 4.83 27.61 -23.41
CA LYS A 333 4.36 26.28 -23.87
C LYS A 333 5.31 25.19 -23.42
N VAL A 334 4.78 24.03 -23.10
CA VAL A 334 5.56 22.81 -22.88
C VAL A 334 5.26 21.86 -24.02
N GLN A 335 6.30 21.44 -24.75
CA GLN A 335 6.20 20.45 -25.82
C GLN A 335 6.70 19.09 -25.32
N LEU A 336 5.92 18.02 -25.54
CA LEU A 336 6.40 16.65 -25.32
C LEU A 336 7.13 16.19 -26.59
N ASN A 337 8.42 15.91 -26.46
CA ASN A 337 9.22 15.38 -27.55
C ASN A 337 9.10 13.86 -27.63
N ASP A 338 9.19 13.17 -26.48
CA ASP A 338 9.25 11.71 -26.37
C ASP A 338 8.81 11.27 -24.96
N PHE A 339 7.95 10.26 -24.86
CA PHE A 339 7.61 9.61 -23.59
C PHE A 339 8.31 8.26 -23.48
N GLN A 340 8.90 8.00 -22.32
CA GLN A 340 9.72 6.81 -22.08
C GLN A 340 9.18 6.06 -20.88
N LEU A 341 8.85 4.79 -21.08
CA LEU A 341 8.43 3.86 -20.02
C LEU A 341 9.46 2.73 -19.90
N GLU A 342 10.20 2.72 -18.80
CA GLU A 342 11.10 1.64 -18.45
C GLU A 342 10.34 0.64 -17.56
N ARG A 343 10.44 -0.64 -17.87
CA ARG A 343 9.84 -1.74 -17.10
C ARG A 343 10.90 -2.51 -16.33
N TYR A 344 10.47 -3.35 -15.40
CA TYR A 344 11.37 -4.36 -14.83
C TYR A 344 11.58 -5.49 -15.85
N PRO A 345 12.82 -6.02 -16.00
CA PRO A 345 13.09 -7.09 -16.96
C PRO A 345 12.10 -8.25 -16.80
N GLY A 346 11.44 -8.68 -17.87
CA GLY A 346 10.46 -9.77 -17.85
C GLY A 346 9.16 -9.51 -17.07
N SER A 347 8.84 -8.25 -16.73
CA SER A 347 7.62 -7.83 -16.05
C SER A 347 6.94 -6.66 -16.78
N GLU A 348 5.62 -6.55 -16.67
CA GLU A 348 4.85 -5.37 -17.10
C GLU A 348 4.88 -4.23 -16.07
N SER A 349 5.49 -4.48 -14.91
CA SER A 349 5.58 -3.48 -13.85
C SER A 349 6.51 -2.32 -14.24
N PRO A 350 6.06 -1.06 -14.16
CA PRO A 350 6.88 0.09 -14.48
C PRO A 350 8.03 0.23 -13.46
N SER A 351 9.25 0.38 -13.96
CA SER A 351 10.46 0.60 -13.16
C SER A 351 10.90 2.06 -13.13
N ALA A 352 10.58 2.83 -14.18
CA ALA A 352 10.62 4.28 -14.27
C ALA A 352 9.76 4.78 -15.46
N TYR A 353 9.28 6.01 -15.40
CA TYR A 353 8.67 6.68 -16.55
C TYR A 353 9.11 8.14 -16.59
N ALA A 354 9.40 8.62 -17.80
CA ALA A 354 10.01 9.92 -18.06
C ALA A 354 9.40 10.57 -19.31
N SER A 355 9.38 11.90 -19.33
CA SER A 355 8.97 12.72 -20.46
C SER A 355 10.11 13.64 -20.84
N GLU A 356 10.60 13.52 -22.08
CA GLU A 356 11.49 14.50 -22.67
C GLU A 356 10.66 15.68 -23.16
N VAL A 357 10.80 16.84 -22.53
CA VAL A 357 10.02 18.03 -22.85
C VAL A 357 10.90 19.18 -23.32
N THR A 358 10.35 20.06 -24.14
CA THR A 358 10.96 21.36 -24.46
C THR A 358 10.06 22.45 -23.93
N VAL A 359 10.59 23.29 -23.04
CA VAL A 359 9.92 24.54 -22.63
C VAL A 359 10.17 25.59 -23.71
N LEU A 360 9.08 26.16 -24.22
CA LEU A 360 9.06 27.19 -25.26
C LEU A 360 8.56 28.49 -24.63
N ASP A 361 9.49 29.38 -24.29
CA ASP A 361 9.22 30.67 -23.67
C ASP A 361 9.78 31.80 -24.57
N GLY A 362 8.90 32.36 -25.41
CA GLY A 362 9.28 33.30 -26.46
C GLY A 362 10.28 32.67 -27.45
N GLU A 363 11.47 33.26 -27.55
CA GLU A 363 12.57 32.75 -28.39
C GLU A 363 13.43 31.69 -27.67
N THR A 364 13.28 31.55 -26.35
CA THR A 364 14.08 30.60 -25.58
C THR A 364 13.47 29.20 -25.64
N LYS A 365 14.32 28.21 -25.96
CA LYS A 365 13.97 26.79 -25.96
C LYS A 365 14.85 26.07 -24.95
N MET A 366 14.24 25.47 -23.95
CA MET A 366 14.95 24.75 -22.90
C MET A 366 14.51 23.28 -22.90
N PRO A 367 15.35 22.36 -23.41
CA PRO A 367 15.08 20.93 -23.28
C PRO A 367 15.24 20.53 -21.81
N PHE A 368 14.33 19.69 -21.31
CA PHE A 368 14.35 19.18 -19.95
C PHE A 368 13.71 17.80 -19.90
N ARG A 369 14.26 16.90 -19.08
CA ARG A 369 13.70 15.56 -18.86
C ARG A 369 12.94 15.51 -17.55
N ILE A 370 11.62 15.41 -17.59
CA ILE A 370 10.79 15.25 -16.38
C ILE A 370 10.64 13.77 -16.08
N PHE A 371 10.90 13.34 -14.85
CA PHE A 371 10.66 11.96 -14.40
C PHE A 371 10.41 11.93 -12.89
N MET A 372 10.07 10.75 -12.35
CA MET A 372 9.89 10.59 -10.90
C MET A 372 11.13 11.08 -10.13
N ASN A 373 10.93 12.04 -9.22
CA ASN A 373 11.99 12.73 -8.44
C ASN A 373 12.86 13.73 -9.23
N ASN A 374 12.47 14.12 -10.45
CA ASN A 374 13.09 15.22 -11.18
C ASN A 374 12.02 16.14 -11.79
N VAL A 375 11.72 17.21 -11.06
CA VAL A 375 10.68 18.17 -11.43
C VAL A 375 11.23 19.31 -12.29
N LEU A 376 10.41 19.81 -13.20
CA LEU A 376 10.70 21.03 -13.95
C LEU A 376 10.14 22.22 -13.17
N ASP A 377 11.00 23.18 -12.85
CA ASP A 377 10.62 24.46 -12.27
C ASP A 377 10.87 25.59 -13.28
N HIS A 378 9.80 26.24 -13.77
CA HIS A 378 9.92 27.37 -14.71
C HIS A 378 8.82 28.41 -14.47
N GLY A 379 9.19 29.69 -14.44
CA GLY A 379 8.21 30.79 -14.32
C GLY A 379 7.33 30.78 -13.07
N GLY A 380 7.76 30.09 -12.00
CA GLY A 380 6.95 29.88 -10.79
C GLY A 380 6.05 28.65 -10.81
N TYR A 381 6.01 27.94 -11.94
CA TYR A 381 5.26 26.69 -12.10
C TYR A 381 6.18 25.50 -11.92
N ARG A 382 5.70 24.52 -11.14
CA ARG A 382 6.35 23.24 -10.94
C ARG A 382 5.59 22.17 -11.69
N PHE A 383 6.25 21.48 -12.61
CA PHE A 383 5.71 20.34 -13.35
C PHE A 383 6.35 19.06 -12.85
N TYR A 384 5.52 18.07 -12.53
CA TYR A 384 5.99 16.73 -12.20
C TYR A 384 5.21 15.67 -12.97
N GLN A 385 5.88 14.55 -13.20
CA GLN A 385 5.29 13.40 -13.87
C GLN A 385 4.29 12.71 -12.93
N ALA A 386 2.98 12.92 -13.16
CA ALA A 386 1.94 12.35 -12.30
C ALA A 386 1.50 10.97 -12.77
N SER A 387 1.19 10.83 -14.06
CA SER A 387 0.79 9.58 -14.71
C SER A 387 1.04 9.67 -16.21
N TYR A 388 0.55 8.69 -16.98
CA TYR A 388 0.66 8.62 -18.42
C TYR A 388 -0.64 8.06 -19.01
N ASP A 389 -0.90 8.34 -20.28
CA ASP A 389 -2.06 7.78 -20.98
C ASP A 389 -1.87 6.26 -21.15
N THR A 390 -2.96 5.49 -21.08
CA THR A 390 -2.93 4.02 -21.14
C THR A 390 -2.42 3.45 -22.46
N ASP A 391 -2.38 4.27 -23.51
CA ASP A 391 -1.83 3.92 -24.82
C ASP A 391 -0.34 4.24 -24.97
N GLU A 392 0.33 4.65 -23.87
CA GLU A 392 1.76 4.95 -23.77
C GLU A 392 2.26 6.07 -24.69
N LYS A 393 1.36 6.91 -25.21
CA LYS A 393 1.68 7.99 -26.18
C LYS A 393 1.42 9.40 -25.65
N GLY A 394 1.19 9.52 -24.34
CA GLY A 394 0.86 10.77 -23.71
C GLY A 394 1.32 10.83 -22.28
N THR A 395 1.75 12.03 -21.89
CA THR A 395 2.18 12.34 -20.53
C THR A 395 1.10 13.13 -19.80
N VAL A 396 0.91 12.82 -18.53
CA VAL A 396 0.07 13.60 -17.62
C VAL A 396 1.00 14.23 -16.59
N LEU A 397 1.26 15.52 -16.78
CA LEU A 397 2.02 16.33 -15.85
C LEU A 397 1.06 16.96 -14.86
N SER A 398 1.36 16.90 -13.57
CA SER A 398 0.65 17.74 -12.61
C SER A 398 1.46 19.00 -12.36
N VAL A 399 0.75 20.12 -12.26
CA VAL A 399 1.31 21.46 -12.24
C VAL A 399 0.84 22.19 -10.99
N ASN A 400 1.78 22.78 -10.27
CA ASN A 400 1.49 23.55 -9.07
C ASN A 400 2.21 24.91 -9.12
N HIS A 401 1.51 25.97 -8.72
CA HIS A 401 2.07 27.30 -8.56
C HIS A 401 1.96 27.76 -7.09
N ASP A 402 2.96 27.37 -6.28
CA ASP A 402 3.04 27.68 -4.84
C ASP A 402 4.46 27.99 -4.35
N VAL A 403 5.22 28.79 -5.10
CA VAL A 403 6.62 29.10 -4.75
C VAL A 403 6.71 29.82 -3.40
N LEU A 404 5.81 30.77 -3.13
CA LEU A 404 5.83 31.57 -1.91
C LEU A 404 5.46 30.75 -0.66
N GLY A 405 4.35 30.01 -0.70
CA GLY A 405 3.92 29.18 0.42
C GLY A 405 4.92 28.08 0.74
N THR A 406 5.45 27.42 -0.30
CA THR A 406 6.52 26.41 -0.17
C THR A 406 7.77 26.99 0.49
N ASN A 407 8.31 28.11 -0.01
CA ASN A 407 9.56 28.68 0.50
C ASN A 407 9.44 29.17 1.96
N VAL A 408 8.31 29.79 2.31
CA VAL A 408 8.03 30.22 3.69
C VAL A 408 7.94 29.01 4.62
N THR A 409 7.24 27.96 4.19
CA THR A 409 7.11 26.72 4.96
C THR A 409 8.45 26.02 5.15
N TYR A 410 9.30 25.98 4.10
CA TYR A 410 10.64 25.39 4.15
C TYR A 410 11.58 26.15 5.08
N LEU A 411 11.50 27.48 5.09
CA LEU A 411 12.20 28.30 6.08
C LEU A 411 11.76 27.93 7.49
N GLY A 412 10.45 27.76 7.71
CA GLY A 412 9.89 27.25 8.94
C GLY A 412 10.49 25.89 9.34
N TYR A 413 10.50 24.91 8.44
CA TYR A 413 11.09 23.58 8.68
C TYR A 413 12.57 23.67 9.05
N PHE A 414 13.35 24.49 8.34
CA PHE A 414 14.76 24.71 8.60
C PHE A 414 15.01 25.30 9.99
N LEU A 415 14.29 26.37 10.36
CA LEU A 415 14.40 26.99 11.69
C LEU A 415 13.97 26.04 12.81
N MET A 416 12.93 25.24 12.58
CA MET A 416 12.48 24.21 13.51
C MET A 416 13.58 23.17 13.76
N MET A 417 14.21 22.65 12.71
CA MET A 417 15.29 21.67 12.80
C MET A 417 16.48 22.22 13.62
N ILE A 418 16.88 23.46 13.36
CA ILE A 418 17.94 24.14 14.13
C ILE A 418 17.54 24.28 15.60
N GLY A 419 16.32 24.76 15.87
CA GLY A 419 15.80 24.94 17.23
C GLY A 419 15.80 23.63 18.03
N MET A 420 15.35 22.53 17.42
CA MET A 420 15.35 21.20 18.02
C MET A 420 16.77 20.67 18.27
N PHE A 421 17.67 20.80 17.30
CA PHE A 421 19.07 20.37 17.42
C PHE A 421 19.76 21.04 18.62
N PHE A 422 19.71 22.36 18.70
CA PHE A 422 20.33 23.09 19.82
C PHE A 422 19.62 22.88 21.16
N THR A 423 18.35 22.47 21.15
CA THR A 423 17.64 22.08 22.39
C THR A 423 18.16 20.76 22.96
N LEU A 424 18.54 19.79 22.11
CA LEU A 424 19.11 18.51 22.55
C LEU A 424 20.56 18.67 23.02
N PHE A 425 21.40 19.41 22.29
CA PHE A 425 22.84 19.49 22.53
C PHE A 425 23.31 20.75 23.28
N GLY A 426 22.41 21.69 23.56
CA GLY A 426 22.73 22.95 24.25
C GLY A 426 23.16 22.79 25.71
N LYS A 427 24.23 23.49 26.10
CA LYS A 427 24.80 23.44 27.48
C LYS A 427 23.83 23.94 28.58
N SER A 428 22.87 24.79 28.23
CA SER A 428 21.84 25.36 29.12
C SER A 428 20.48 24.64 29.05
N SER A 429 20.34 23.58 28.23
CA SER A 429 19.04 22.97 27.97
C SER A 429 18.52 22.13 29.15
N HIS A 430 17.20 21.96 29.22
CA HIS A 430 16.55 21.07 30.18
C HIS A 430 17.11 19.64 30.09
N PHE A 431 17.44 19.19 28.88
CA PHE A 431 18.07 17.89 28.62
C PHE A 431 19.41 17.73 29.36
N THR A 432 20.27 18.77 29.31
CA THR A 432 21.53 18.80 30.06
C THR A 432 21.29 18.79 31.57
N VAL A 433 20.24 19.45 32.05
CA VAL A 433 19.86 19.43 33.48
C VAL A 433 19.41 18.04 33.93
N ILE A 434 18.58 17.34 33.15
CA ILE A 434 18.17 15.96 33.46
C ILE A 434 19.39 15.03 33.45
N ASN A 435 20.25 15.09 32.43
CA ASN A 435 21.46 14.25 32.38
C ASN A 435 22.40 14.53 33.57
N LYS A 436 22.54 15.78 34.03
CA LYS A 436 23.30 16.12 35.24
C LYS A 436 22.66 15.53 36.51
N LYS A 437 21.32 15.51 36.62
CA LYS A 437 20.60 14.87 37.73
C LYS A 437 20.80 13.35 37.71
N LEU A 438 20.73 12.70 36.55
CA LEU A 438 21.02 11.28 36.38
C LEU A 438 22.47 10.94 36.80
N LYS A 439 23.45 11.76 36.39
CA LYS A 439 24.87 11.54 36.73
C LYS A 439 25.16 11.66 38.24
N LYS A 440 24.45 12.54 38.96
CA LYS A 440 24.60 12.66 40.43
C LYS A 440 24.10 11.44 41.21
N LEU A 441 23.26 10.60 40.60
CA LEU A 441 22.67 9.44 41.26
C LEU A 441 23.55 8.17 41.19
N LYS A 442 24.69 8.16 40.48
CA LYS A 442 25.31 6.89 40.03
C LYS A 442 26.83 6.75 40.20
N ASN A 443 27.44 7.24 41.29
CA ASN A 443 28.90 7.25 41.39
C ASN A 443 29.55 5.85 41.64
N LYS A 444 30.51 5.48 40.75
CA LYS A 444 31.53 4.37 40.76
C LYS A 444 31.02 2.95 40.39
N LYS A 445 31.76 2.08 39.67
CA LYS A 445 33.12 2.02 39.08
C LYS A 445 33.12 0.99 37.93
N THR A 446 33.90 1.23 36.88
CA THR A 446 34.08 0.31 35.72
C THR A 446 35.48 -0.30 35.78
N VAL A 447 35.63 -1.60 35.54
CA VAL A 447 36.89 -2.22 35.07
C VAL A 447 36.53 -3.31 34.04
N VAL A 448 37.26 -3.28 32.93
CA VAL A 448 37.23 -4.16 31.76
C VAL A 448 38.40 -5.13 31.87
N VAL A 449 38.20 -6.44 31.61
CA VAL A 449 39.23 -7.37 31.05
C VAL A 449 38.53 -8.53 30.31
N LEU A 450 39.07 -8.86 29.14
CA LEU A 450 38.74 -9.99 28.24
C LEU A 450 39.08 -11.37 28.83
N PHE A 451 38.25 -12.38 28.55
CA PHE A 451 38.67 -13.61 27.85
C PHE A 451 37.45 -14.44 27.41
N LEU A 452 37.58 -15.12 26.28
CA LEU A 452 36.59 -15.96 25.59
C LEU A 452 37.36 -17.22 25.18
N PHE A 453 36.89 -18.44 25.49
CA PHE A 453 36.97 -19.64 24.62
C PHE A 453 36.41 -20.93 25.25
N GLY A 454 35.68 -21.69 24.40
CA GLY A 454 35.59 -23.17 24.34
C GLY A 454 34.49 -23.86 25.18
N LEU A 455 33.78 -24.91 24.73
CA LEU A 455 33.87 -25.76 23.53
C LEU A 455 32.64 -26.70 23.44
N MET A 456 32.32 -27.11 22.20
CA MET A 456 31.99 -28.48 21.75
C MET A 456 30.57 -29.05 21.57
N ASN A 457 30.55 -29.96 20.58
CA ASN A 457 29.54 -30.47 19.67
C ASN A 457 29.07 -31.90 20.04
N LEU A 458 27.86 -32.22 19.55
CA LEU A 458 27.33 -33.45 18.94
C LEU A 458 27.76 -34.86 19.40
N GLY A 459 26.74 -35.72 19.51
CA GLY A 459 26.84 -37.17 19.34
C GLY A 459 25.50 -37.78 18.88
N LEU A 460 25.50 -38.39 17.70
CA LEU A 460 24.48 -39.33 17.16
C LEU A 460 24.79 -40.76 17.64
N HIS A 461 23.81 -41.67 17.60
CA HIS A 461 23.93 -43.06 17.07
C HIS A 461 22.53 -43.74 17.01
N ALA A 462 22.36 -44.65 16.05
CA ALA A 462 21.12 -45.31 15.59
C ALA A 462 21.06 -46.81 15.93
N GLN A 463 19.87 -47.47 15.82
CA GLN A 463 19.66 -48.80 15.18
C GLN A 463 18.16 -49.19 14.98
N GLN A 464 17.91 -50.11 14.04
CA GLN A 464 16.70 -50.58 13.29
C GLN A 464 15.65 -51.43 14.10
N THR A 465 14.47 -51.91 13.63
CA THR A 465 14.00 -52.57 12.37
C THR A 465 12.44 -52.69 12.22
N ASN A 466 11.96 -52.72 10.96
CA ASN A 466 10.82 -53.43 10.29
C ASN A 466 9.34 -53.20 10.73
N ASP A 467 8.29 -53.22 9.88
CA ASP A 467 8.07 -53.30 8.42
C ASP A 467 6.60 -52.93 8.07
N THR A 468 6.34 -52.69 6.78
CA THR A 468 5.07 -52.59 6.00
C THR A 468 4.58 -51.19 5.55
N ILE A 469 4.03 -51.16 4.33
CA ILE A 469 4.09 -50.05 3.36
C ILE A 469 2.78 -49.24 3.30
N SER A 470 2.91 -47.92 3.34
CA SER A 470 1.90 -46.89 3.02
C SER A 470 2.63 -45.64 2.46
N ILE A 471 1.91 -44.57 2.13
CA ILE A 471 2.35 -43.25 1.57
C ILE A 471 3.80 -42.80 1.85
N PRO A 472 4.42 -43.01 3.04
CA PRO A 472 5.85 -42.82 3.29
C PRO A 472 6.83 -43.40 2.26
N GLU A 473 6.50 -44.49 1.56
CA GLU A 473 7.36 -45.04 0.50
C GLU A 473 7.44 -44.09 -0.71
N LEU A 474 6.37 -43.36 -1.02
CA LEU A 474 6.33 -42.35 -2.08
C LEU A 474 7.28 -41.19 -1.75
N VAL A 475 7.28 -40.69 -0.51
CA VAL A 475 8.11 -39.55 -0.06
C VAL A 475 9.59 -39.95 0.07
N ALA A 476 9.88 -41.19 0.51
CA ALA A 476 11.26 -41.69 0.62
C ALA A 476 11.95 -41.86 -0.75
N HIS A 477 11.20 -42.18 -1.80
CA HIS A 477 11.74 -42.23 -3.17
C HIS A 477 12.04 -40.84 -3.76
N GLN A 478 11.52 -39.76 -3.15
CA GLN A 478 11.76 -38.38 -3.57
C GLN A 478 13.00 -37.73 -2.94
N GLU A 479 13.80 -38.48 -2.16
CA GLU A 479 15.02 -37.95 -1.56
C GLU A 479 16.11 -37.73 -2.63
N ILE A 480 16.39 -36.45 -2.90
CA ILE A 480 17.46 -36.00 -3.80
C ILE A 480 18.74 -35.73 -3.00
N ASP A 481 19.90 -36.03 -3.56
CA ASP A 481 21.19 -35.71 -2.93
C ASP A 481 21.30 -34.22 -2.54
N LYS A 482 21.72 -33.97 -1.29
CA LYS A 482 21.77 -32.61 -0.73
C LYS A 482 22.79 -31.72 -1.42
N GLN A 483 23.93 -32.27 -1.85
CA GLN A 483 24.97 -31.50 -2.55
C GLN A 483 24.48 -31.13 -3.95
N HIS A 484 23.85 -32.07 -4.65
CA HIS A 484 23.28 -31.83 -5.97
C HIS A 484 22.13 -30.81 -5.92
N ALA A 485 21.23 -30.92 -4.94
CA ALA A 485 20.17 -29.93 -4.74
C ALA A 485 20.73 -28.52 -4.40
N ALA A 486 21.88 -28.44 -3.73
CA ALA A 486 22.57 -27.15 -3.51
C ALA A 486 23.14 -26.56 -4.80
N LEU A 487 23.65 -27.39 -5.73
CA LEU A 487 24.09 -26.95 -7.06
C LEU A 487 22.92 -26.46 -7.90
N PHE A 488 21.79 -27.17 -7.90
CA PHE A 488 20.57 -26.71 -8.56
C PHE A 488 20.06 -25.38 -7.97
N GLY A 489 20.08 -25.24 -6.65
CA GLY A 489 19.69 -24.00 -5.96
C GLY A 489 20.57 -22.78 -6.29
N ARG A 490 21.76 -22.98 -6.87
CA ARG A 490 22.66 -21.91 -7.32
C ARG A 490 22.33 -21.37 -8.72
N LEU A 491 21.54 -22.10 -9.52
CA LEU A 491 21.06 -21.59 -10.79
C LEU A 491 20.22 -20.33 -10.59
N MET A 492 20.22 -19.47 -11.59
CA MET A 492 19.48 -18.22 -11.55
C MET A 492 18.07 -18.43 -12.12
N VAL A 493 17.11 -17.69 -11.59
CA VAL A 493 15.71 -17.69 -12.04
C VAL A 493 15.17 -16.26 -11.99
N GLN A 494 14.33 -15.90 -12.96
CA GLN A 494 13.58 -14.65 -12.96
C GLN A 494 12.23 -14.88 -12.28
N ASP A 495 11.93 -14.10 -11.24
CA ASP A 495 10.60 -14.12 -10.64
C ASP A 495 9.56 -13.32 -11.45
N LEU A 496 8.31 -13.34 -10.99
CA LEU A 496 7.19 -12.64 -11.65
C LEU A 496 7.35 -11.10 -11.63
N ASP A 497 8.09 -10.56 -10.65
CA ASP A 497 8.38 -9.14 -10.52
C ASP A 497 9.62 -8.71 -11.33
N GLY A 498 10.25 -9.65 -12.04
CA GLY A 498 11.40 -9.42 -12.91
C GLY A 498 12.77 -9.46 -12.21
N ARG A 499 12.84 -9.78 -10.91
CA ARG A 499 14.10 -9.90 -10.17
C ARG A 499 14.77 -11.25 -10.46
N ILE A 500 16.03 -11.19 -10.88
CA ILE A 500 16.89 -12.36 -11.02
C ILE A 500 17.48 -12.72 -9.65
N LYS A 501 17.18 -13.94 -9.17
CA LYS A 501 17.64 -14.47 -7.88
C LYS A 501 18.02 -15.96 -7.98
N PRO A 502 18.81 -16.50 -7.04
CA PRO A 502 19.10 -17.92 -7.01
C PRO A 502 17.83 -18.74 -6.79
N ILE A 503 17.73 -19.93 -7.41
CA ILE A 503 16.63 -20.87 -7.18
C ILE A 503 16.47 -21.19 -5.69
N ASN A 504 17.55 -21.17 -4.91
CA ASN A 504 17.48 -21.33 -3.45
C ASN A 504 16.56 -20.32 -2.78
N THR A 505 16.63 -19.04 -3.16
CA THR A 505 15.73 -18.00 -2.63
C THR A 505 14.30 -18.29 -3.05
N LEU A 506 14.07 -18.58 -4.33
CA LEU A 506 12.74 -18.87 -4.88
C LEU A 506 12.10 -20.10 -4.21
N ALA A 507 12.85 -21.19 -4.06
CA ALA A 507 12.41 -22.42 -3.43
C ALA A 507 12.03 -22.20 -1.96
N SER A 508 12.82 -21.39 -1.25
CA SER A 508 12.55 -21.04 0.15
C SER A 508 11.32 -20.13 0.30
N GLU A 509 11.14 -19.16 -0.58
CA GLU A 509 9.94 -18.31 -0.67
C GLU A 509 8.69 -19.14 -0.97
N PHE A 510 8.77 -19.98 -2.02
CA PHE A 510 7.72 -20.91 -2.41
C PHE A 510 7.27 -21.79 -1.23
N LEU A 511 8.20 -22.47 -0.57
CA LEU A 511 7.85 -23.43 0.48
C LEU A 511 7.22 -22.74 1.70
N ARG A 512 7.65 -21.51 2.01
CA ARG A 512 7.01 -20.68 3.04
C ARG A 512 5.60 -20.22 2.62
N LYS A 513 5.36 -19.86 1.36
CA LYS A 513 4.02 -19.46 0.89
C LYS A 513 3.02 -20.63 0.96
N VAL A 514 3.45 -21.81 0.50
CA VAL A 514 2.59 -23.00 0.41
C VAL A 514 2.41 -23.70 1.76
N SER A 515 3.51 -23.96 2.48
CA SER A 515 3.50 -24.80 3.70
C SER A 515 3.72 -24.03 5.02
N ARG A 516 4.04 -22.72 4.96
CA ARG A 516 4.48 -21.86 6.09
C ARG A 516 5.77 -22.28 6.80
N LYS A 517 6.44 -23.32 6.33
CA LYS A 517 7.74 -23.78 6.86
C LYS A 517 8.83 -23.55 5.81
N PRO A 518 10.08 -23.25 6.21
CA PRO A 518 11.21 -23.14 5.28
C PRO A 518 11.80 -24.52 4.90
N TYR A 519 11.18 -25.60 5.35
CA TYR A 519 11.54 -26.99 5.10
C TYR A 519 10.28 -27.84 5.02
N PHE A 520 10.36 -28.99 4.38
CA PHE A 520 9.30 -29.98 4.38
C PHE A 520 9.63 -31.05 5.42
N LYS A 521 8.67 -31.33 6.30
CA LYS A 521 8.77 -32.38 7.31
C LYS A 521 7.50 -33.21 7.22
N PHE A 522 7.67 -34.51 7.03
CA PHE A 522 6.60 -35.47 7.04
C PHE A 522 6.88 -36.49 8.14
N GLU A 523 5.91 -36.68 9.05
CA GLU A 523 6.00 -37.63 10.16
C GLU A 523 4.82 -38.60 10.07
N GLU A 524 5.13 -39.86 9.84
CA GLU A 524 4.15 -40.96 9.90
C GLU A 524 4.88 -42.21 10.40
N ASP A 525 4.27 -42.94 11.33
CA ASP A 525 4.82 -44.14 11.98
C ASP A 525 6.23 -43.97 12.60
N GLY A 526 6.50 -42.80 13.18
CA GLY A 526 7.76 -42.51 13.88
C GLY A 526 8.98 -42.31 12.97
N LYS A 527 8.81 -42.34 11.65
CA LYS A 527 9.83 -41.92 10.68
C LYS A 527 9.61 -40.46 10.29
N THR A 528 10.60 -39.63 10.59
CA THR A 528 10.60 -38.21 10.22
C THR A 528 11.45 -38.01 8.96
N ILE A 529 10.81 -37.74 7.82
CA ILE A 529 11.53 -37.32 6.61
C ILE A 529 11.66 -35.79 6.66
N HIS A 530 12.89 -35.29 6.53
CA HIS A 530 13.19 -33.87 6.55
C HIS A 530 13.94 -33.45 5.28
N LEU A 531 13.26 -32.69 4.43
CA LEU A 531 13.80 -32.19 3.16
C LEU A 531 13.95 -30.66 3.23
N ASN A 532 15.08 -30.15 2.75
CA ASN A 532 15.28 -28.72 2.61
C ASN A 532 14.51 -28.16 1.39
N ALA A 533 14.38 -26.83 1.31
CA ALA A 533 13.61 -26.18 0.25
C ALA A 533 14.09 -26.56 -1.17
N ASN A 534 15.40 -26.63 -1.41
CA ASN A 534 15.95 -26.97 -2.73
C ASN A 534 15.59 -28.40 -3.14
N GLN A 535 15.68 -29.36 -2.21
CA GLN A 535 15.33 -30.76 -2.45
C GLN A 535 13.86 -30.90 -2.81
N VAL A 536 12.97 -30.28 -2.02
CA VAL A 536 11.52 -30.29 -2.24
C VAL A 536 11.18 -29.70 -3.60
N PHE A 537 11.73 -28.52 -3.89
CA PHE A 537 11.44 -27.79 -5.11
C PHE A 537 11.94 -28.54 -6.36
N LEU A 538 13.13 -29.14 -6.30
CA LEU A 538 13.62 -29.98 -7.40
C LEU A 538 12.81 -31.27 -7.54
N ALA A 539 12.45 -31.93 -6.42
CA ALA A 539 11.66 -33.15 -6.44
C ALA A 539 10.26 -32.94 -7.05
N MET A 540 9.63 -31.78 -6.83
CA MET A 540 8.36 -31.42 -7.47
C MET A 540 8.46 -31.32 -8.99
N HIS A 541 9.58 -30.86 -9.53
CA HIS A 541 9.78 -30.77 -10.99
C HIS A 541 10.12 -32.13 -11.60
N VAL A 542 10.83 -32.98 -10.87
CA VAL A 542 11.21 -34.32 -11.32
C VAL A 542 10.02 -35.28 -11.28
N SER A 543 9.20 -35.21 -10.23
CA SER A 543 8.05 -36.10 -10.02
C SER A 543 6.77 -35.34 -9.66
N PRO A 544 6.23 -34.51 -10.57
CA PRO A 544 5.04 -33.68 -10.29
C PRO A 544 3.84 -34.53 -9.85
N GLY A 545 3.59 -35.67 -10.50
CA GLY A 545 2.46 -36.56 -10.15
C GLY A 545 2.55 -37.15 -8.74
N ALA A 546 3.76 -37.39 -8.20
CA ALA A 546 3.91 -37.83 -6.82
C ALA A 546 3.62 -36.69 -5.84
N TRP A 547 4.06 -35.47 -6.16
CA TRP A 547 3.88 -34.31 -5.30
C TRP A 547 2.47 -33.72 -5.34
N GLN A 548 1.67 -34.03 -6.36
CA GLN A 548 0.24 -33.72 -6.38
C GLN A 548 -0.53 -34.44 -5.26
N GLN A 549 -0.08 -35.64 -4.88
CA GLN A 549 -0.70 -36.47 -3.84
C GLN A 549 -0.17 -36.16 -2.43
N ILE A 550 0.98 -35.49 -2.31
CA ILE A 550 1.61 -35.18 -1.01
C ILE A 550 0.94 -33.94 -0.39
N PRO A 551 0.41 -34.03 0.84
CA PRO A 551 -0.17 -32.87 1.51
C PRO A 551 0.88 -31.79 1.80
N ILE A 552 0.71 -30.62 1.21
CA ILE A 552 1.65 -29.50 1.36
C ILE A 552 0.97 -28.13 1.45
N ILE A 553 -0.24 -27.99 0.90
CA ILE A 553 -0.98 -26.74 0.91
C ILE A 553 -1.52 -26.52 2.33
N LYS A 554 -1.07 -25.47 3.00
CA LYS A 554 -1.58 -25.10 4.32
C LYS A 554 -3.03 -24.63 4.21
N ILE A 555 -3.88 -25.11 5.11
CA ILE A 555 -5.25 -24.62 5.32
C ILE A 555 -5.45 -24.30 6.81
N ASP A 556 -6.12 -23.18 7.09
CA ASP A 556 -6.65 -22.86 8.41
C ASP A 556 -8.13 -23.27 8.50
N THR A 557 -8.38 -24.50 8.97
CA THR A 557 -9.73 -25.09 9.09
C THR A 557 -10.66 -24.27 9.97
N LYS A 558 -10.12 -23.48 10.92
CA LYS A 558 -10.94 -22.61 11.79
C LYS A 558 -11.48 -21.38 11.06
N LYS A 559 -10.79 -20.92 10.02
CA LYS A 559 -11.18 -19.78 9.19
C LYS A 559 -12.00 -20.20 7.98
N GLY A 560 -11.77 -21.41 7.50
CA GLY A 560 -12.48 -22.02 6.38
C GLY A 560 -13.95 -22.38 6.62
N GLY A 561 -14.42 -22.40 7.88
CA GLY A 561 -15.79 -22.79 8.18
C GLY A 561 -16.12 -24.22 7.72
N GLY A 562 -17.43 -24.54 7.64
CA GLY A 562 -17.90 -25.90 7.34
C GLY A 562 -17.60 -26.42 5.93
N PHE A 563 -17.14 -25.56 5.01
CA PHE A 563 -16.79 -25.97 3.64
C PHE A 563 -15.55 -26.87 3.62
N PHE A 564 -14.53 -26.54 4.43
CA PHE A 564 -13.29 -27.32 4.48
C PHE A 564 -13.41 -28.59 5.33
N ASP A 565 -14.46 -28.74 6.13
CA ASP A 565 -14.73 -29.97 6.90
C ASP A 565 -15.04 -31.18 6.00
N ALA A 566 -15.47 -30.93 4.76
CA ALA A 566 -15.72 -31.96 3.76
C ALA A 566 -14.45 -32.45 3.04
N LEU A 567 -13.31 -31.77 3.22
CA LEU A 567 -12.05 -32.07 2.55
C LEU A 567 -11.14 -32.93 3.43
N LYS A 568 -10.31 -33.77 2.80
CA LYS A 568 -9.33 -34.63 3.49
C LYS A 568 -8.11 -33.81 3.90
N ILE A 569 -8.18 -33.20 5.08
CA ILE A 569 -7.12 -32.37 5.64
C ILE A 569 -6.37 -33.14 6.72
N THR A 570 -5.03 -33.08 6.72
CA THR A 570 -4.21 -33.71 7.76
C THR A 570 -4.33 -32.98 9.10
N ASP A 571 -3.92 -33.63 10.21
CA ASP A 571 -3.94 -33.03 11.56
C ASP A 571 -3.12 -31.73 11.64
N ASP A 572 -2.06 -31.62 10.84
CA ASP A 572 -1.21 -30.43 10.69
C ASP A 572 -1.87 -29.32 9.84
N GLY A 573 -3.11 -29.55 9.37
CA GLY A 573 -3.88 -28.65 8.52
C GLY A 573 -3.24 -28.48 7.14
N LEU A 574 -2.78 -29.56 6.52
CA LEU A 574 -2.28 -29.60 5.15
C LEU A 574 -3.23 -30.40 4.26
N ILE A 575 -3.37 -29.99 3.00
CA ILE A 575 -4.10 -30.72 1.96
C ILE A 575 -3.18 -31.00 0.77
N SER A 576 -3.46 -32.08 0.04
CA SER A 576 -2.78 -32.37 -1.24
C SER A 576 -3.37 -31.53 -2.36
N PHE A 577 -2.69 -31.48 -3.50
CA PHE A 577 -3.20 -30.78 -4.69
C PHE A 577 -4.39 -31.56 -5.28
N ASP A 578 -4.30 -32.90 -5.33
CA ASP A 578 -5.35 -33.76 -5.86
C ASP A 578 -6.65 -33.69 -5.04
N ASP A 579 -6.56 -33.55 -3.71
CA ASP A 579 -7.73 -33.42 -2.85
C ASP A 579 -8.53 -32.12 -3.08
N LEU A 580 -7.97 -31.14 -3.81
CA LEU A 580 -8.66 -29.91 -4.23
C LEU A 580 -9.23 -30.00 -5.66
N ILE A 581 -9.09 -31.14 -6.33
CA ILE A 581 -9.64 -31.41 -7.66
C ILE A 581 -10.71 -32.50 -7.51
N ASN A 582 -11.91 -32.23 -8.04
CA ASN A 582 -12.99 -33.22 -7.98
C ASN A 582 -12.73 -34.38 -8.98
N PRO A 583 -13.43 -35.53 -8.86
CA PRO A 583 -13.29 -36.63 -9.82
C PRO A 583 -13.65 -36.28 -11.28
N SER A 584 -14.33 -35.15 -11.51
CA SER A 584 -14.66 -34.61 -12.84
C SER A 584 -13.54 -33.77 -13.45
N GLY A 585 -12.50 -33.44 -12.67
CA GLY A 585 -11.35 -32.61 -13.08
C GLY A 585 -11.47 -31.12 -12.72
N ASP A 586 -12.56 -30.70 -12.07
CA ASP A 586 -12.78 -29.29 -11.72
C ASP A 586 -12.14 -28.93 -10.37
N TYR A 587 -11.64 -27.70 -10.29
CA TYR A 587 -11.11 -27.13 -9.07
C TYR A 587 -12.22 -26.82 -8.06
N VAL A 588 -12.18 -27.45 -6.89
CA VAL A 588 -13.25 -27.43 -5.88
C VAL A 588 -13.56 -26.01 -5.37
N LEU A 589 -12.57 -25.12 -5.34
CA LEU A 589 -12.75 -23.76 -4.83
C LEU A 589 -13.03 -22.71 -5.92
N SER A 590 -13.09 -23.07 -7.21
CA SER A 590 -13.24 -22.08 -8.31
C SER A 590 -14.41 -21.13 -8.10
N LYS A 591 -15.62 -21.64 -7.88
CA LYS A 591 -16.81 -20.80 -7.72
C LYS A 591 -16.74 -19.89 -6.48
N VAL A 592 -16.30 -20.43 -5.35
CA VAL A 592 -16.20 -19.66 -4.10
C VAL A 592 -15.04 -18.66 -4.13
N ALA A 593 -13.97 -18.95 -4.88
CA ALA A 593 -12.86 -18.03 -5.12
C ALA A 593 -13.26 -16.91 -6.08
N GLU A 594 -14.05 -17.18 -7.12
CA GLU A 594 -14.63 -16.16 -8.00
C GLU A 594 -15.59 -15.24 -7.24
N GLU A 595 -16.49 -15.81 -6.42
CA GLU A 595 -17.38 -15.04 -5.54
C GLU A 595 -16.60 -14.20 -4.52
N ALA A 596 -15.45 -14.69 -4.03
CA ALA A 596 -14.57 -13.93 -3.15
C ALA A 596 -13.83 -12.81 -3.89
N ASN A 597 -13.25 -13.08 -5.07
CA ASN A 597 -12.54 -12.10 -5.89
C ASN A 597 -13.46 -11.00 -6.45
N ALA A 598 -14.75 -11.29 -6.63
CA ALA A 598 -15.75 -10.29 -7.01
C ALA A 598 -16.06 -9.29 -5.88
N LYS A 599 -15.77 -9.65 -4.62
CA LYS A 599 -15.90 -8.75 -3.48
C LYS A 599 -14.69 -7.83 -3.40
N LYS A 600 -14.87 -6.68 -2.74
CA LYS A 600 -13.75 -5.78 -2.45
C LYS A 600 -12.94 -6.34 -1.27
N PRO A 601 -11.61 -6.13 -1.25
CA PRO A 601 -10.70 -6.40 -0.12
C PRO A 601 -11.24 -6.16 1.30
N ALA A 602 -11.93 -5.04 1.48
CA ALA A 602 -12.50 -4.63 2.77
C ALA A 602 -13.71 -5.47 3.22
N GLU A 603 -14.32 -6.21 2.29
CA GLU A 603 -15.57 -6.97 2.47
C GLU A 603 -15.34 -8.47 2.54
N HIS A 604 -14.09 -8.92 2.34
CA HIS A 604 -13.71 -10.31 2.51
C HIS A 604 -13.94 -10.78 3.95
N SER A 605 -14.83 -11.76 4.13
CA SER A 605 -14.96 -12.49 5.38
C SER A 605 -13.70 -13.31 5.67
N GLU A 606 -13.52 -13.81 6.90
CA GLU A 606 -12.39 -14.70 7.21
C GLU A 606 -12.41 -15.98 6.35
N PHE A 607 -13.59 -16.42 5.89
CA PHE A 607 -13.75 -17.50 4.94
C PHE A 607 -13.20 -17.10 3.56
N ASP A 608 -13.66 -15.98 3.00
CA ASP A 608 -13.21 -15.47 1.70
C ASP A 608 -11.68 -15.31 1.68
N LYS A 609 -11.09 -14.76 2.75
CA LYS A 609 -9.64 -14.60 2.89
C LYS A 609 -8.88 -15.92 2.92
N GLU A 610 -9.44 -16.96 3.53
CA GLU A 610 -8.79 -18.28 3.54
C GLU A 610 -8.94 -18.97 2.19
N VAL A 611 -10.11 -18.88 1.54
CA VAL A 611 -10.33 -19.39 0.18
C VAL A 611 -9.34 -18.77 -0.81
N LEU A 612 -9.21 -17.45 -0.84
CA LEU A 612 -8.27 -16.76 -1.72
C LEU A 612 -6.81 -17.15 -1.47
N LYS A 613 -6.42 -17.40 -0.20
CA LYS A 613 -5.08 -17.89 0.13
C LYS A 613 -4.84 -19.33 -0.34
N VAL A 614 -5.85 -20.19 -0.23
CA VAL A 614 -5.75 -21.57 -0.71
C VAL A 614 -5.72 -21.59 -2.24
N ASP A 615 -6.49 -20.73 -2.90
CA ASP A 615 -6.47 -20.50 -4.34
C ASP A 615 -5.10 -20.00 -4.83
N GLU A 616 -4.52 -19.00 -4.17
CA GLU A 616 -3.16 -18.54 -4.46
C GLU A 616 -2.14 -19.69 -4.34
N ARG A 617 -2.19 -20.47 -3.25
CA ARG A 617 -1.29 -21.62 -3.04
C ARG A 617 -1.48 -22.71 -4.09
N PHE A 618 -2.73 -22.96 -4.49
CA PHE A 618 -3.08 -23.92 -5.55
C PHE A 618 -2.53 -23.47 -6.90
N ASN A 619 -2.74 -22.20 -7.28
CA ASN A 619 -2.24 -21.63 -8.52
C ASN A 619 -0.70 -21.61 -8.58
N ILE A 620 -0.02 -21.36 -7.46
CA ILE A 620 1.45 -21.47 -7.38
C ILE A 620 1.92 -22.91 -7.68
N LEU A 621 1.28 -23.91 -7.05
CA LEU A 621 1.61 -25.33 -7.29
C LEU A 621 1.28 -25.78 -8.72
N PHE A 622 0.14 -25.34 -9.25
CA PHE A 622 -0.26 -25.61 -10.63
C PHE A 622 0.80 -25.10 -11.61
N ASN A 623 1.34 -23.89 -11.40
CA ASN A 623 2.41 -23.35 -12.23
C ASN A 623 3.73 -24.14 -12.11
N ILE A 624 4.03 -24.70 -10.94
CA ILE A 624 5.21 -25.57 -10.76
C ILE A 624 5.03 -26.90 -11.48
N PHE A 625 3.89 -27.56 -11.29
CA PHE A 625 3.61 -28.85 -11.93
C PHE A 625 3.47 -28.74 -13.44
N SER A 626 2.99 -27.59 -13.93
CA SER A 626 2.95 -27.27 -15.37
C SER A 626 4.32 -26.88 -15.93
N GLY A 627 5.37 -26.79 -15.11
CA GLY A 627 6.71 -26.39 -15.51
C GLY A 627 6.89 -24.88 -15.77
N ASN A 628 5.83 -24.07 -15.71
CA ASN A 628 5.87 -22.65 -16.07
C ASN A 628 6.58 -21.76 -15.03
N TYR A 629 6.86 -22.28 -13.84
CA TYR A 629 7.44 -21.53 -12.73
C TYR A 629 8.97 -21.36 -12.83
N LEU A 630 9.69 -22.24 -13.54
CA LEU A 630 11.14 -22.18 -13.71
C LEU A 630 11.56 -21.33 -14.93
N LYS A 631 11.46 -20.01 -14.81
CA LYS A 631 11.96 -19.06 -15.82
C LYS A 631 13.49 -18.94 -15.75
N ILE A 632 14.20 -19.87 -16.40
CA ILE A 632 15.66 -20.03 -16.30
C ILE A 632 16.42 -19.77 -17.62
N TYR A 633 15.71 -19.57 -18.74
CA TYR A 633 16.31 -19.40 -20.07
C TYR A 633 16.16 -17.97 -20.58
N PRO A 634 17.23 -17.15 -20.60
CA PRO A 634 17.21 -15.83 -21.26
C PRO A 634 17.02 -15.97 -22.77
N ASN A 635 16.27 -15.03 -23.38
CA ASN A 635 16.23 -14.85 -24.83
C ASN A 635 17.15 -13.69 -25.25
N SER A 636 18.12 -13.95 -26.12
CA SER A 636 19.04 -12.91 -26.64
C SER A 636 18.38 -11.93 -27.62
N LEU A 637 17.23 -12.29 -28.18
CA LEU A 637 16.45 -11.47 -29.11
C LEU A 637 15.38 -10.62 -28.41
N ASP A 638 15.10 -10.89 -27.14
CA ASP A 638 14.06 -10.16 -26.41
C ASP A 638 14.57 -8.83 -25.88
N ALA A 639 13.90 -7.73 -26.25
CA ALA A 639 14.28 -6.39 -25.83
C ALA A 639 14.04 -6.14 -24.33
N ASN A 640 13.14 -6.90 -23.70
CA ASN A 640 12.78 -6.75 -22.28
C ASN A 640 13.57 -7.69 -21.35
N ASP A 641 14.63 -8.35 -21.85
CA ASP A 641 15.48 -9.28 -21.08
C ASP A 641 14.65 -10.36 -20.33
N THR A 642 13.56 -10.85 -20.95
CA THR A 642 12.63 -11.84 -20.37
C THR A 642 13.25 -13.23 -20.37
N TRP A 643 13.08 -13.95 -19.26
CA TRP A 643 13.48 -15.34 -19.12
C TRP A 643 12.27 -16.26 -19.22
N PHE A 644 12.46 -17.36 -19.91
CA PHE A 644 11.41 -18.30 -20.26
C PHE A 644 11.63 -19.64 -19.56
N SER A 645 10.55 -20.39 -19.40
CA SER A 645 10.62 -21.77 -18.93
C SER A 645 10.94 -22.73 -20.07
N TYR A 646 11.43 -23.92 -19.74
CA TYR A 646 11.66 -25.04 -20.67
C TYR A 646 10.39 -25.51 -21.39
N THR A 647 9.21 -25.12 -20.93
CA THR A 647 7.91 -25.42 -21.54
C THR A 647 7.49 -24.43 -22.63
N HIS A 648 8.25 -23.35 -22.82
CA HIS A 648 7.98 -22.36 -23.86
C HIS A 648 8.07 -22.98 -25.27
N HIS A 649 7.42 -22.36 -26.26
CA HIS A 649 7.43 -22.86 -27.63
C HIS A 649 8.73 -22.57 -28.40
N PHE A 650 9.56 -21.63 -27.91
CA PHE A 650 10.88 -21.25 -28.43
C PHE A 650 10.95 -20.91 -29.93
N LYS A 651 9.83 -20.54 -30.57
CA LYS A 651 9.79 -20.10 -31.98
C LYS A 651 10.43 -18.72 -32.18
N ASP A 652 10.45 -17.95 -31.11
CA ASP A 652 10.99 -16.60 -30.92
C ASP A 652 12.47 -16.61 -30.48
N PHE A 653 13.10 -17.78 -30.40
CA PHE A 653 14.50 -17.94 -30.05
C PHE A 653 15.35 -18.22 -31.29
N PRO A 654 16.68 -17.96 -31.23
CA PRO A 654 17.61 -18.57 -32.17
C PRO A 654 17.43 -20.09 -32.19
N PRO A 655 17.42 -20.76 -33.37
CA PRO A 655 17.06 -22.18 -33.47
C PRO A 655 17.91 -23.14 -32.64
N GLU A 656 19.19 -22.81 -32.41
CA GLU A 656 20.10 -23.61 -31.59
C GLU A 656 19.79 -23.44 -30.10
N ASP A 657 19.58 -22.20 -29.65
CA ASP A 657 19.25 -21.84 -28.28
C ASP A 657 17.90 -22.43 -27.85
N GLY A 658 16.88 -22.31 -28.70
CA GLY A 658 15.56 -22.87 -28.44
C GLY A 658 15.60 -24.39 -28.31
N ARG A 659 16.38 -25.07 -29.16
CA ARG A 659 16.56 -26.53 -29.07
C ARG A 659 17.30 -26.94 -27.80
N PHE A 660 18.34 -26.21 -27.43
CA PHE A 660 19.06 -26.44 -26.18
C PHE A 660 18.11 -26.33 -24.98
N ALA A 661 17.38 -25.21 -24.86
CA ALA A 661 16.47 -24.95 -23.75
C ALA A 661 15.35 -25.99 -23.64
N GLN A 662 14.77 -26.40 -24.77
CA GLN A 662 13.69 -27.40 -24.81
C GLN A 662 14.15 -28.81 -24.41
N THR A 663 15.43 -29.16 -24.63
CA THR A 663 15.92 -30.53 -24.45
C THR A 663 16.71 -30.75 -23.16
N ILE A 664 17.51 -29.77 -22.74
CA ILE A 664 18.47 -29.96 -21.64
C ILE A 664 17.77 -30.13 -20.28
N THR A 665 16.69 -29.39 -20.00
CA THR A 665 15.97 -29.49 -18.71
C THR A 665 15.23 -30.82 -18.54
N PRO A 666 14.42 -31.30 -19.51
CA PRO A 666 13.83 -32.64 -19.40
C PRO A 666 14.90 -33.74 -19.28
N SER A 667 16.00 -33.63 -20.04
CA SER A 667 17.12 -34.57 -19.96
C SER A 667 17.83 -34.53 -18.60
N TYR A 668 17.90 -33.36 -17.97
CA TYR A 668 18.42 -33.19 -16.61
C TYR A 668 17.49 -33.83 -15.57
N PHE A 669 16.18 -33.59 -15.64
CA PHE A 669 15.22 -34.20 -14.72
C PHE A 669 15.19 -35.73 -14.82
N ASN A 670 15.36 -36.29 -16.02
CA ASN A 670 15.50 -37.74 -16.20
C ASN A 670 16.74 -38.29 -15.48
N ASP A 671 17.91 -37.64 -15.60
CA ASP A 671 19.12 -38.07 -14.88
C ASP A 671 18.94 -37.99 -13.35
N VAL A 672 18.22 -36.96 -12.87
CA VAL A 672 17.92 -36.83 -11.42
C VAL A 672 16.97 -37.93 -10.96
N ALA A 673 15.95 -38.27 -11.76
CA ALA A 673 15.04 -39.38 -11.47
C ALA A 673 15.78 -40.73 -11.41
N ASP A 674 16.73 -40.94 -12.35
CA ASP A 674 17.58 -42.13 -12.41
C ASP A 674 18.73 -42.12 -11.39
N LYS A 675 18.85 -41.05 -10.59
CA LYS A 675 19.93 -40.83 -9.59
C LYS A 675 21.34 -40.84 -10.22
N ASN A 676 21.46 -40.47 -11.49
CA ASN A 676 22.73 -40.29 -12.19
C ASN A 676 23.33 -38.90 -11.92
N TRP A 677 23.86 -38.71 -10.72
CA TRP A 677 24.34 -37.40 -10.24
C TRP A 677 25.46 -36.79 -11.08
N ALA A 678 26.32 -37.61 -11.69
CA ALA A 678 27.43 -37.12 -12.51
C ALA A 678 26.91 -36.44 -13.78
N ALA A 679 26.04 -37.12 -14.54
CA ALA A 679 25.43 -36.58 -15.75
C ALA A 679 24.50 -35.39 -15.43
N ALA A 680 23.73 -35.49 -14.34
CA ALA A 680 22.89 -34.39 -13.88
C ALA A 680 23.71 -33.12 -13.56
N THR A 681 24.86 -33.28 -12.90
CA THR A 681 25.75 -32.15 -12.54
C THR A 681 26.40 -31.53 -13.77
N GLU A 682 26.77 -32.34 -14.75
CA GLU A 682 27.27 -31.87 -16.04
C GLU A 682 26.23 -31.00 -16.77
N LYS A 683 24.97 -31.45 -16.84
CA LYS A 683 23.87 -30.70 -17.47
C LYS A 683 23.57 -29.38 -16.75
N LEU A 684 23.62 -29.35 -15.41
CA LEU A 684 23.52 -28.10 -14.64
C LEU A 684 24.63 -27.11 -15.02
N SER A 685 25.85 -27.60 -15.24
CA SER A 685 26.97 -26.75 -15.65
C SER A 685 26.75 -26.12 -17.03
N TYR A 686 26.11 -26.86 -17.95
CA TYR A 686 25.71 -26.33 -19.27
C TYR A 686 24.63 -25.26 -19.15
N ILE A 687 23.60 -25.49 -18.34
CA ILE A 687 22.55 -24.50 -18.06
C ILE A 687 23.17 -23.23 -17.44
N ASN A 688 24.05 -23.39 -16.45
CA ASN A 688 24.73 -22.25 -15.82
C ASN A 688 25.59 -21.47 -16.82
N THR A 689 26.32 -22.18 -17.70
CA THR A 689 27.14 -21.54 -18.74
C THR A 689 26.26 -20.76 -19.72
N TYR A 690 25.14 -21.33 -20.15
CA TYR A 690 24.14 -20.68 -21.00
C TYR A 690 23.61 -19.39 -20.36
N GLN A 691 23.17 -19.47 -19.09
CA GLN A 691 22.71 -18.32 -18.32
C GLN A 691 23.78 -17.22 -18.22
N SER A 692 25.00 -17.59 -17.81
CA SER A 692 26.10 -16.63 -17.62
C SER A 692 26.55 -15.95 -18.92
N THR A 693 26.29 -16.57 -20.07
CA THR A 693 26.68 -16.04 -21.38
C THR A 693 25.60 -15.11 -21.93
N LEU A 694 24.34 -15.58 -21.99
CA LEU A 694 23.25 -14.82 -22.61
C LEU A 694 22.57 -13.85 -21.64
N GLY A 695 22.56 -14.16 -20.33
CA GLY A 695 21.97 -13.33 -19.28
C GLY A 695 22.96 -12.40 -18.56
N ALA A 696 24.20 -12.26 -19.05
CA ALA A 696 25.30 -11.56 -18.37
C ALA A 696 24.97 -10.13 -17.92
N LYS A 697 24.08 -9.45 -18.65
CA LYS A 697 23.65 -8.06 -18.38
C LYS A 697 22.87 -7.90 -17.08
N ILE A 698 22.08 -8.91 -16.71
CA ILE A 698 21.10 -8.82 -15.61
C ILE A 698 21.40 -9.79 -14.46
N ILE A 699 22.26 -10.79 -14.67
CA ILE A 699 22.68 -11.73 -13.63
C ILE A 699 23.53 -11.02 -12.55
N PRO A 700 23.27 -11.26 -11.25
CA PRO A 700 24.08 -10.76 -10.15
C PRO A 700 25.53 -11.27 -10.17
N SER A 701 26.44 -10.50 -9.58
CA SER A 701 27.82 -10.97 -9.37
C SER A 701 27.87 -12.21 -8.46
N SER A 702 28.87 -13.06 -8.66
CA SER A 702 29.06 -14.29 -7.85
C SER A 702 29.12 -14.02 -6.35
N GLN A 703 29.77 -12.93 -5.94
CA GLN A 703 29.82 -12.51 -4.53
C GLN A 703 28.44 -12.18 -3.96
N ARG A 704 27.55 -11.59 -4.78
CA ARG A 704 26.17 -11.28 -4.37
C ARG A 704 25.33 -12.55 -4.26
N VAL A 705 25.52 -13.50 -5.17
CA VAL A 705 24.87 -14.82 -5.09
C VAL A 705 25.26 -15.52 -3.79
N GLU A 706 26.55 -15.60 -3.44
CA GLU A 706 26.99 -16.19 -2.17
C GLU A 706 26.43 -15.45 -0.95
N ALA A 707 26.39 -14.11 -0.99
CA ALA A 707 25.81 -13.31 0.07
C ALA A 707 24.32 -13.61 0.29
N GLU A 708 23.56 -13.81 -0.78
CA GLU A 708 22.14 -14.17 -0.72
C GLU A 708 21.92 -15.59 -0.18
N LEU A 709 22.75 -16.54 -0.61
CA LEU A 709 22.74 -17.90 -0.06
C LEU A 709 23.04 -17.91 1.44
N TRP A 710 24.09 -17.19 1.89
CA TRP A 710 24.40 -17.06 3.32
C TRP A 710 23.27 -16.40 4.11
N TYR A 711 22.65 -15.36 3.54
CA TYR A 711 21.52 -14.68 4.17
C TYR A 711 20.35 -15.66 4.43
N ASN A 712 20.01 -16.47 3.42
CA ASN A 712 18.94 -17.46 3.51
C ASN A 712 19.28 -18.61 4.45
N GLU A 713 20.48 -19.18 4.36
CA GLU A 713 20.91 -20.34 5.15
C GLU A 713 21.04 -20.00 6.64
N MET A 714 21.63 -18.85 6.97
CA MET A 714 21.84 -18.47 8.37
C MET A 714 20.54 -18.09 9.09
N ASN A 715 19.55 -17.56 8.35
CA ASN A 715 18.26 -17.08 8.88
C ASN A 715 18.42 -16.35 10.23
N LEU A 716 19.36 -15.40 10.30
CA LEU A 716 19.85 -14.85 11.57
C LEU A 716 18.75 -14.17 12.38
N ASN A 717 17.75 -13.57 11.73
CA ASN A 717 16.64 -12.92 12.43
C ASN A 717 15.86 -13.90 13.33
N PHE A 718 15.75 -15.18 12.93
CA PHE A 718 15.04 -16.22 13.67
C PHE A 718 15.79 -16.55 14.96
N TRP A 719 17.11 -16.70 14.87
CA TRP A 719 17.93 -16.94 16.05
C TRP A 719 18.05 -15.70 16.94
N LEU A 720 18.19 -14.52 16.33
CA LEU A 720 18.35 -13.25 17.04
C LEU A 720 17.14 -12.90 17.89
N PHE A 721 15.90 -13.18 17.43
CA PHE A 721 14.73 -12.90 18.27
C PHE A 721 14.77 -13.71 19.57
N GLN A 722 15.12 -15.00 19.50
CA GLN A 722 15.22 -15.88 20.66
C GLN A 722 16.33 -15.43 21.61
N VAL A 723 17.50 -15.08 21.05
CA VAL A 723 18.65 -14.58 21.81
C VAL A 723 18.32 -13.27 22.51
N PHE A 724 17.76 -12.27 21.82
CA PHE A 724 17.39 -11.01 22.45
C PHE A 724 16.27 -11.17 23.47
N PHE A 725 15.28 -12.01 23.19
CA PHE A 725 14.17 -12.26 24.12
C PHE A 725 14.66 -12.91 25.42
N THR A 726 15.48 -13.97 25.31
CA THR A 726 16.04 -14.68 26.47
C THR A 726 17.01 -13.81 27.27
N ILE A 727 17.95 -13.14 26.62
CA ILE A 727 18.89 -12.23 27.28
C ILE A 727 18.14 -11.08 27.96
N GLY A 728 17.19 -10.46 27.25
CA GLY A 728 16.37 -9.37 27.78
C GLY A 728 15.56 -9.80 29.01
N PHE A 729 14.97 -10.99 28.97
CA PHE A 729 14.23 -11.54 30.11
C PHE A 729 15.12 -11.80 31.33
N ILE A 730 16.28 -12.44 31.14
CA ILE A 730 17.23 -12.72 32.21
C ILE A 730 17.79 -11.41 32.79
N LEU A 731 18.18 -10.46 31.93
CA LEU A 731 18.64 -9.14 32.33
C LEU A 731 17.56 -8.40 33.14
N LEU A 732 16.29 -8.51 32.75
CA LEU A 732 15.20 -7.84 33.44
C LEU A 732 14.95 -8.47 34.82
N ALA A 733 14.96 -9.80 34.91
CA ALA A 733 14.87 -10.51 36.18
C ALA A 733 16.02 -10.13 37.12
N LEU A 734 17.25 -10.02 36.59
CA LEU A 734 18.41 -9.56 37.36
C LEU A 734 18.29 -8.09 37.80
N ALA A 735 17.76 -7.21 36.94
CA ALA A 735 17.53 -5.80 37.28
C ALA A 735 16.53 -5.67 38.45
N LEU A 736 15.46 -6.47 38.43
CA LEU A 736 14.49 -6.54 39.54
C LEU A 736 15.11 -7.14 40.81
N ALA A 737 15.87 -8.23 40.69
CA ALA A 737 16.53 -8.86 41.83
C ALA A 737 17.57 -7.93 42.50
N LYS A 738 18.31 -7.15 41.70
CA LYS A 738 19.29 -6.16 42.18
C LYS A 738 18.69 -5.03 43.01
N ILE A 739 17.37 -4.82 42.96
CA ILE A 739 16.68 -3.88 43.86
C ILE A 739 16.74 -4.40 45.31
N PHE A 740 16.71 -5.71 45.52
CA PHE A 740 16.58 -6.34 46.84
C PHE A 740 17.86 -7.01 47.34
N VAL A 741 18.71 -7.51 46.43
CA VAL A 741 19.91 -8.30 46.78
C VAL A 741 21.09 -7.85 45.92
N GLN A 742 22.24 -7.53 46.55
CA GLN A 742 23.48 -7.16 45.86
C GLN A 742 24.60 -8.18 46.18
N LYS A 743 24.70 -9.23 45.37
CA LYS A 743 25.78 -10.24 45.45
C LYS A 743 26.75 -10.11 44.29
N ARG A 744 28.04 -10.39 44.54
CA ARG A 744 29.12 -10.31 43.53
C ARG A 744 28.86 -11.15 42.27
N PHE A 745 28.25 -12.33 42.41
CA PHE A 745 27.87 -13.16 41.26
C PHE A 745 26.88 -12.46 40.33
N MET A 746 25.94 -11.66 40.86
CA MET A 746 24.96 -10.93 40.05
C MET A 746 25.60 -9.83 39.21
N ASP A 747 26.70 -9.23 39.67
CA ASP A 747 27.45 -8.24 38.90
C ASP A 747 28.27 -8.88 37.78
N VAL A 748 28.85 -10.06 38.03
CA VAL A 748 29.55 -10.83 36.99
C VAL A 748 28.57 -11.24 35.89
N LEU A 749 27.45 -11.87 36.26
CA LEU A 749 26.43 -12.30 35.32
C LEU A 749 25.83 -11.13 34.53
N TRP A 750 25.57 -10.00 35.18
CA TRP A 750 25.12 -8.75 34.55
C TRP A 750 26.07 -8.28 33.45
N ASN A 751 27.39 -8.25 33.73
CA ASN A 751 28.38 -7.80 32.76
C ASN A 751 28.52 -8.77 31.57
N ILE A 752 28.46 -10.09 31.83
CA ILE A 752 28.47 -11.12 30.78
C ILE A 752 27.30 -10.90 29.81
N LEU A 753 26.08 -10.71 30.34
CA LEU A 753 24.89 -10.52 29.52
C LEU A 753 24.90 -9.20 28.74
N ILE A 754 25.53 -8.14 29.25
CA ILE A 754 25.75 -6.90 28.49
C ILE A 754 26.70 -7.14 27.31
N ILE A 755 27.79 -7.87 27.51
CA ILE A 755 28.74 -8.18 26.43
C ILE A 755 28.05 -9.05 25.38
N LEU A 756 27.29 -10.06 25.81
CA LEU A 756 26.52 -10.91 24.90
C LEU A 756 25.50 -10.09 24.11
N SER A 757 24.79 -9.16 24.76
CA SER A 757 23.87 -8.22 24.10
C SER A 757 24.56 -7.38 23.02
N LEU A 758 25.79 -6.93 23.28
CA LEU A 758 26.59 -6.17 22.30
C LEU A 758 27.02 -7.05 21.11
N ILE A 759 27.47 -8.29 21.36
CA ILE A 759 27.83 -9.24 20.30
C ILE A 759 26.60 -9.54 19.44
N SER A 760 25.45 -9.84 20.05
CA SER A 760 24.19 -10.06 19.33
C SER A 760 23.79 -8.85 18.49
N PHE A 761 24.01 -7.63 19.00
CA PHE A 761 23.76 -6.40 18.24
C PHE A 761 24.71 -6.23 17.04
N LEU A 762 25.98 -6.61 17.17
CA LEU A 762 26.94 -6.58 16.04
C LEU A 762 26.57 -7.61 14.97
N VAL A 763 26.18 -8.82 15.38
CA VAL A 763 25.66 -9.86 14.45
C VAL A 763 24.40 -9.36 13.76
N PHE A 764 23.49 -8.74 14.50
CA PHE A 764 22.27 -8.16 13.94
C PHE A 764 22.56 -7.04 12.92
N THR A 765 23.55 -6.19 13.22
CA THR A 765 24.01 -5.14 12.30
C THR A 765 24.59 -5.73 11.02
N GLY A 766 25.42 -6.79 11.14
CA GLY A 766 25.94 -7.53 10.00
C GLY A 766 24.83 -8.12 9.12
N ASN A 767 23.78 -8.66 9.73
CA ASN A 767 22.63 -9.21 9.00
C ASN A 767 21.87 -8.14 8.18
N ILE A 768 21.68 -6.94 8.74
CA ILE A 768 21.03 -5.82 8.03
C ILE A 768 21.91 -5.34 6.87
N ILE A 769 23.23 -5.24 7.07
CA ILE A 769 24.17 -4.87 6.00
C ILE A 769 24.16 -5.92 4.89
N LEU A 770 24.14 -7.21 5.24
CA LEU A 770 24.04 -8.30 4.27
C LEU A 770 22.76 -8.20 3.45
N ARG A 771 21.61 -7.95 4.09
CA ARG A 771 20.33 -7.74 3.39
C ARG A 771 20.39 -6.52 2.46
N TRP A 772 20.97 -5.41 2.91
CA TRP A 772 21.16 -4.22 2.06
C TRP A 772 21.99 -4.56 0.82
N TYR A 773 23.10 -5.28 0.99
CA TYR A 773 23.94 -5.69 -0.14
C TYR A 773 23.20 -6.60 -1.13
N VAL A 774 22.39 -7.55 -0.65
CA VAL A 774 21.59 -8.44 -1.51
C VAL A 774 20.48 -7.67 -2.24
N ALA A 775 19.75 -6.80 -1.53
CA ALA A 775 18.60 -6.07 -2.05
C ALA A 775 18.97 -4.92 -3.00
N GLN A 776 20.21 -4.44 -2.99
CA GLN A 776 20.67 -3.25 -3.75
C GLN A 776 19.97 -1.94 -3.37
N HIS A 777 19.14 -1.95 -2.33
CA HIS A 777 18.54 -0.78 -1.72
C HIS A 777 18.55 -0.90 -0.20
N ALA A 778 18.36 0.22 0.49
CA ALA A 778 18.33 0.23 1.94
C ALA A 778 17.11 -0.57 2.46
N PRO A 779 17.28 -1.40 3.52
CA PRO A 779 16.26 -2.34 3.98
C PRO A 779 15.25 -1.65 4.92
N TRP A 780 14.44 -0.76 4.36
CA TRP A 780 13.29 -0.12 5.02
C TRP A 780 12.18 0.22 4.01
N SER A 781 12.04 -0.61 2.97
CA SER A 781 11.09 -0.41 1.86
C SER A 781 9.68 -0.93 2.17
N ASN A 782 9.57 -1.96 3.02
CA ASN A 782 8.31 -2.62 3.36
C ASN A 782 8.11 -2.75 4.89
N GLY A 783 6.95 -3.24 5.31
CA GLY A 783 6.59 -3.36 6.74
C GLY A 783 7.50 -4.29 7.54
N TYR A 784 7.99 -5.38 6.93
CA TYR A 784 8.93 -6.31 7.56
C TYR A 784 10.28 -5.62 7.83
N GLU A 785 10.81 -4.95 6.81
CA GLU A 785 12.05 -4.20 6.89
C GLU A 785 11.98 -3.03 7.88
N MET A 786 10.86 -2.31 7.92
CA MET A 786 10.60 -1.28 8.91
C MET A 786 10.71 -1.84 10.34
N LEU A 787 10.07 -2.97 10.65
CA LEU A 787 10.11 -3.57 12.00
C LEU A 787 11.52 -3.99 12.41
N ILE A 788 12.27 -4.61 11.50
CA ILE A 788 13.67 -4.98 11.74
C ILE A 788 14.50 -3.74 12.04
N PHE A 789 14.32 -2.68 11.26
CA PHE A 789 15.03 -1.43 11.46
C PHE A 789 14.68 -0.77 12.80
N VAL A 790 13.39 -0.72 13.18
CA VAL A 790 12.97 -0.24 14.52
C VAL A 790 13.60 -1.08 15.62
N ALA A 791 13.61 -2.40 15.49
CA ALA A 791 14.20 -3.31 16.47
C ALA A 791 15.71 -3.06 16.64
N TRP A 792 16.41 -2.76 15.54
CA TRP A 792 17.82 -2.41 15.53
C TRP A 792 18.09 -1.06 16.21
N VAL A 793 17.35 0.00 15.86
CA VAL A 793 17.49 1.32 16.50
C VAL A 793 17.12 1.26 17.98
N LEU A 794 16.13 0.46 18.36
CA LEU A 794 15.73 0.27 19.75
C LEU A 794 16.84 -0.39 20.57
N MET A 795 17.46 -1.43 20.03
CA MET A 795 18.60 -2.09 20.68
C MET A 795 19.77 -1.11 20.84
N LEU A 796 20.05 -0.32 19.81
CA LEU A 796 21.04 0.76 19.87
C LEU A 796 20.69 1.78 20.97
N CYS A 797 19.43 2.21 21.08
CA CYS A 797 18.98 3.10 22.16
C CYS A 797 19.20 2.47 23.55
N GLY A 798 18.93 1.18 23.71
CA GLY A 798 19.24 0.41 24.92
C GLY A 798 20.74 0.45 25.27
N LEU A 799 21.60 0.19 24.28
CA LEU A 799 23.07 0.23 24.42
C LEU A 799 23.64 1.65 24.61
N LEU A 800 22.95 2.70 24.17
CA LEU A 800 23.35 4.07 24.46
C LEU A 800 22.91 4.53 25.86
N THR A 801 21.87 3.89 26.41
CA THR A 801 21.25 4.27 27.68
C THR A 801 21.56 3.32 28.84
N PHE A 802 22.22 2.17 28.64
CA PHE A 802 22.51 1.20 29.71
C PHE A 802 23.31 1.81 30.88
N ARG A 803 24.21 2.76 30.60
CA ARG A 803 24.96 3.46 31.66
C ARG A 803 24.06 4.38 32.48
N LYS A 804 22.96 4.85 31.90
CA LYS A 804 22.02 5.78 32.52
C LYS A 804 20.95 5.08 33.36
N SER A 805 20.57 3.83 33.06
CA SER A 805 19.61 3.04 33.84
C SER A 805 19.84 1.55 33.76
N ASP A 806 19.59 0.89 34.90
CA ASP A 806 19.68 -0.57 35.04
C ASP A 806 18.46 -1.29 34.44
N PHE A 807 17.42 -0.57 34.00
CA PHE A 807 16.26 -1.16 33.31
C PHE A 807 16.22 -0.85 31.82
N ALA A 808 16.92 0.18 31.34
CA ALA A 808 16.80 0.63 29.95
C ALA A 808 17.27 -0.43 28.95
N LEU A 809 18.45 -1.01 29.15
CA LEU A 809 18.96 -2.08 28.28
C LEU A 809 18.13 -3.36 28.36
N PRO A 810 17.84 -3.94 29.55
CA PRO A 810 16.99 -5.14 29.62
C PRO A 810 15.66 -5.01 28.88
N LEU A 811 14.97 -3.89 29.06
CA LEU A 811 13.69 -3.61 28.43
C LEU A 811 13.81 -3.43 26.91
N ALA A 812 14.83 -2.69 26.47
CA ALA A 812 15.12 -2.53 25.04
C ALA A 812 15.43 -3.88 24.38
N THR A 813 16.30 -4.70 24.98
CA THR A 813 16.67 -6.03 24.46
C THR A 813 15.44 -6.95 24.37
N LEU A 814 14.64 -7.01 25.44
CA LEU A 814 13.43 -7.85 25.48
C LEU A 814 12.42 -7.43 24.39
N PHE A 815 12.22 -6.13 24.21
CA PHE A 815 11.29 -5.62 23.22
C PHE A 815 11.84 -5.69 21.79
N THR A 816 13.15 -5.57 21.57
CA THR A 816 13.80 -5.90 20.29
C THR A 816 13.53 -7.35 19.90
N GLY A 817 13.67 -8.30 20.85
CA GLY A 817 13.30 -9.70 20.61
C GLY A 817 11.80 -9.87 20.29
N SER A 818 10.94 -9.11 20.96
CA SER A 818 9.48 -9.12 20.70
C SER A 818 9.13 -8.56 19.31
N LEU A 819 9.78 -7.49 18.86
CA LEU A 819 9.57 -6.91 17.53
C LEU A 819 10.04 -7.86 16.41
N LEU A 820 11.20 -8.52 16.60
CA LEU A 820 11.67 -9.54 15.67
C LEU A 820 10.74 -10.75 15.63
N PHE A 821 10.18 -11.17 16.78
CA PHE A 821 9.15 -12.21 16.80
C PHE A 821 7.89 -11.80 16.01
N VAL A 822 7.42 -10.55 16.17
CA VAL A 822 6.28 -10.02 15.40
C VAL A 822 6.54 -10.02 13.90
N SER A 823 7.79 -9.83 13.47
CA SER A 823 8.16 -9.87 12.05
C SER A 823 8.01 -11.25 11.40
N TYR A 824 7.87 -12.32 12.21
CA TYR A 824 7.59 -13.68 11.75
C TYR A 824 6.10 -14.05 11.78
N LEU A 825 5.21 -13.15 12.22
CA LEU A 825 3.78 -13.40 12.14
C LEU A 825 3.31 -13.35 10.68
N ASP A 826 2.30 -14.17 10.37
CA ASP A 826 1.81 -14.52 9.02
C ASP A 826 1.50 -13.36 8.05
N TRP A 827 1.47 -12.13 8.53
CA TRP A 827 1.03 -10.94 7.79
C TRP A 827 2.16 -10.08 7.19
N LEU A 828 3.43 -10.45 7.40
CA LEU A 828 4.58 -9.67 6.92
C LEU A 828 5.46 -10.54 6.03
N SER A 829 5.61 -10.14 4.77
CA SER A 829 6.42 -10.84 3.80
C SER A 829 7.90 -10.49 3.96
N PRO A 830 8.80 -11.46 4.25
CA PRO A 830 10.23 -11.21 4.39
C PRO A 830 10.98 -11.06 3.05
N GLU A 831 10.26 -11.21 1.94
CA GLU A 831 10.77 -11.26 0.56
C GLU A 831 11.45 -9.95 0.16
N ILE A 832 12.44 -10.06 -0.72
CA ILE A 832 13.15 -8.90 -1.28
C ILE A 832 12.56 -8.67 -2.67
N THR A 833 11.76 -7.63 -2.79
CA THR A 833 11.04 -7.24 -4.02
C THR A 833 11.72 -6.07 -4.71
N ASN A 834 11.39 -5.86 -5.98
CA ASN A 834 11.79 -4.65 -6.69
C ASN A 834 11.10 -3.40 -6.11
N LEU A 835 11.78 -2.24 -6.17
CA LEU A 835 11.23 -0.98 -5.66
C LEU A 835 10.33 -0.29 -6.69
N MET A 836 9.15 0.17 -6.27
CA MET A 836 8.36 1.07 -7.11
C MET A 836 9.16 2.32 -7.51
N PRO A 837 8.94 2.91 -8.70
CA PRO A 837 9.72 4.04 -9.22
C PRO A 837 9.82 5.22 -8.24
N VAL A 838 8.70 5.55 -7.59
CA VAL A 838 8.59 6.63 -6.59
C VAL A 838 9.52 6.43 -5.39
N LEU A 839 9.87 5.17 -5.06
CA LEU A 839 10.72 4.85 -3.93
C LEU A 839 12.22 5.02 -4.22
N LYS A 840 12.61 5.25 -5.48
CA LYS A 840 14.00 5.46 -5.90
C LYS A 840 14.47 6.91 -5.69
N SER A 841 14.27 7.47 -4.49
CA SER A 841 14.63 8.86 -4.15
C SER A 841 15.67 8.95 -3.03
N PHE A 842 16.55 9.97 -3.11
CA PHE A 842 17.45 10.32 -2.01
C PHE A 842 16.68 10.79 -0.77
N TRP A 843 15.74 11.71 -0.94
CA TRP A 843 14.98 12.27 0.18
C TRP A 843 14.11 11.25 0.87
N LEU A 844 13.52 10.30 0.13
CA LEU A 844 12.78 9.20 0.75
C LEU A 844 13.67 8.39 1.68
N LYS A 845 14.89 8.04 1.25
CA LYS A 845 15.84 7.26 2.08
C LYS A 845 16.13 7.98 3.40
N VAL A 846 16.36 9.30 3.35
CA VAL A 846 16.63 10.10 4.55
C VAL A 846 15.37 10.27 5.41
N HIS A 847 14.21 10.54 4.79
CA HIS A 847 12.92 10.69 5.44
C HIS A 847 12.53 9.43 6.20
N VAL A 848 12.44 8.29 5.51
CA VAL A 848 12.01 7.00 6.08
C VAL A 848 12.97 6.55 7.17
N ALA A 849 14.28 6.64 6.95
CA ALA A 849 15.27 6.32 7.98
C ALA A 849 15.09 7.19 9.24
N THR A 850 14.84 8.49 9.07
CA THR A 850 14.66 9.42 10.19
C THR A 850 13.36 9.14 10.93
N ILE A 851 12.22 9.06 10.23
CA ILE A 851 10.91 8.88 10.86
C ILE A 851 10.79 7.51 11.55
N VAL A 852 11.30 6.43 10.93
CA VAL A 852 11.26 5.09 11.53
C VAL A 852 12.23 4.99 12.72
N SER A 853 13.39 5.67 12.65
CA SER A 853 14.30 5.78 13.80
C SER A 853 13.66 6.46 15.00
N SER A 854 12.66 7.33 14.79
CA SER A 854 11.92 7.98 15.88
C SER A 854 11.06 7.02 16.70
N TYR A 855 10.59 5.92 16.08
CA TYR A 855 9.71 4.96 16.75
C TYR A 855 10.45 4.19 17.86
N ALA A 856 11.75 3.97 17.73
CA ALA A 856 12.57 3.29 18.73
C ALA A 856 12.64 4.01 20.09
N PRO A 857 13.04 5.30 20.20
CA PRO A 857 13.02 6.02 21.47
C PRO A 857 11.59 6.23 22.01
N LEU A 858 10.56 6.29 21.16
CA LEU A 858 9.15 6.32 21.58
C LEU A 858 8.68 4.96 22.15
N ALA A 859 9.11 3.86 21.54
CA ALA A 859 8.90 2.51 22.07
C ALA A 859 9.64 2.32 23.41
N LEU A 860 10.88 2.81 23.52
CA LEU A 860 11.61 2.81 24.79
C LEU A 860 10.87 3.63 25.86
N SER A 861 10.29 4.78 25.48
CA SER A 861 9.43 5.58 26.36
C SER A 861 8.20 4.82 26.85
N PHE A 862 7.51 4.09 25.95
CA PHE A 862 6.40 3.20 26.30
C PHE A 862 6.80 2.14 27.32
N ILE A 863 7.87 1.38 27.06
CA ILE A 863 8.28 0.26 27.92
C ILE A 863 8.77 0.76 29.28
N LEU A 864 9.53 1.87 29.31
CA LEU A 864 9.97 2.51 30.56
C LEU A 864 8.79 3.03 31.37
N GLY A 865 7.80 3.66 30.71
CA GLY A 865 6.58 4.11 31.34
C GLY A 865 5.79 2.96 31.95
N PHE A 866 5.64 1.86 31.21
CA PHE A 866 4.98 0.65 31.68
C PHE A 866 5.71 0.01 32.88
N MET A 867 7.05 -0.07 32.83
CA MET A 867 7.87 -0.53 33.97
C MET A 867 7.67 0.35 35.20
N VAL A 868 7.58 1.68 35.06
CA VAL A 868 7.29 2.56 36.20
C VAL A 868 5.95 2.24 36.85
N LEU A 869 4.92 1.92 36.06
CA LEU A 869 3.62 1.51 36.61
C LEU A 869 3.75 0.20 37.42
N ILE A 870 4.48 -0.79 36.89
CA ILE A 870 4.76 -2.04 37.62
C ILE A 870 5.51 -1.75 38.93
N LEU A 871 6.55 -0.91 38.89
CA LEU A 871 7.31 -0.52 40.08
C LEU A 871 6.43 0.17 41.14
N MET A 872 5.47 0.99 40.72
CA MET A 872 4.50 1.62 41.64
C MET A 872 3.59 0.59 42.31
N ILE A 873 3.23 -0.50 41.61
CA ILE A 873 2.38 -1.57 42.15
C ILE A 873 3.12 -2.38 43.22
N ILE A 874 4.37 -2.78 42.94
CA ILE A 874 5.19 -3.60 43.84
C ILE A 874 5.82 -2.81 44.99
N GLU A 875 5.65 -1.48 45.02
CA GLU A 875 6.19 -0.63 46.08
C GLU A 875 5.57 -0.98 47.44
N THR A 876 6.44 -1.24 48.42
CA THR A 876 6.07 -1.51 49.82
C THR A 876 6.84 -0.57 50.76
N LYS A 877 6.44 -0.50 52.04
CA LYS A 877 7.15 0.31 53.05
C LYS A 877 8.65 -0.01 53.12
N LYS A 878 9.02 -1.30 53.04
CA LYS A 878 10.42 -1.75 53.15
C LYS A 878 11.26 -1.41 51.91
N SER A 879 10.62 -1.30 50.75
CA SER A 879 11.29 -1.09 49.45
C SER A 879 11.14 0.33 48.89
N HIS A 880 10.46 1.23 49.61
CA HIS A 880 10.11 2.58 49.14
C HIS A 880 11.33 3.40 48.73
N GLU A 881 12.40 3.42 49.53
CA GLU A 881 13.58 4.24 49.23
C GLU A 881 14.26 3.78 47.94
N ALA A 882 14.49 2.47 47.78
CA ALA A 882 15.09 1.90 46.59
C ALA A 882 14.21 2.06 45.33
N ILE A 883 12.92 1.76 45.42
CA ILE A 883 11.99 1.81 44.29
C ILE A 883 11.71 3.26 43.86
N SER A 884 11.55 4.19 44.81
CA SER A 884 11.25 5.58 44.48
C SER A 884 12.38 6.28 43.72
N ILE A 885 13.64 5.90 43.96
CA ILE A 885 14.81 6.36 43.20
C ILE A 885 14.72 5.83 41.76
N ARG A 886 14.40 4.54 41.56
CA ARG A 886 14.24 3.94 40.22
C ARG A 886 13.07 4.54 39.47
N ILE A 887 11.93 4.77 40.13
CA ILE A 887 10.80 5.48 39.52
C ILE A 887 11.24 6.86 39.02
N LYS A 888 12.02 7.62 39.80
CA LYS A 888 12.57 8.92 39.35
C LYS A 888 13.49 8.76 38.14
N GLU A 889 14.44 7.84 38.21
CA GLU A 889 15.40 7.54 37.15
C GLU A 889 14.70 7.18 35.82
N LEU A 890 13.77 6.22 35.86
CA LEU A 890 13.02 5.78 34.69
C LEU A 890 12.09 6.88 34.17
N THR A 891 11.44 7.65 35.03
CA THR A 891 10.60 8.78 34.59
C THR A 891 11.44 9.83 33.85
N TYR A 892 12.66 10.11 34.32
CA TYR A 892 13.57 11.05 33.66
C TYR A 892 14.08 10.53 32.32
N ILE A 893 14.40 9.23 32.23
CA ILE A 893 14.83 8.63 30.97
C ILE A 893 13.65 8.54 30.00
N ASN A 894 12.45 8.20 30.47
CA ASN A 894 11.23 8.23 29.69
C ASN A 894 11.01 9.63 29.07
N GLU A 895 11.12 10.70 29.88
CA GLU A 895 11.00 12.08 29.38
C GLU A 895 12.07 12.44 28.32
N ILE A 896 13.33 12.00 28.52
CA ILE A 896 14.44 12.16 27.57
C ILE A 896 14.13 11.41 26.27
N SER A 897 13.81 10.12 26.35
CA SER A 897 13.56 9.26 25.19
C SER A 897 12.37 9.78 24.39
N MET A 898 11.28 10.16 25.08
CA MET A 898 10.12 10.78 24.45
C MET A 898 10.47 12.09 23.75
N THR A 899 11.26 12.96 24.38
CA THR A 899 11.70 14.22 23.74
C THR A 899 12.51 13.97 22.47
N ILE A 900 13.48 13.02 22.52
CA ILE A 900 14.27 12.63 21.35
C ILE A 900 13.36 12.07 20.26
N GLY A 901 12.47 11.15 20.61
CA GLY A 901 11.53 10.52 19.69
C GLY A 901 10.64 11.53 18.98
N VAL A 902 10.01 12.45 19.72
CA VAL A 902 9.15 13.50 19.12
C VAL A 902 9.93 14.42 18.21
N PHE A 903 11.17 14.78 18.57
CA PHE A 903 11.97 15.66 17.73
C PHE A 903 12.37 14.97 16.43
N VAL A 904 12.86 13.74 16.51
CA VAL A 904 13.21 12.95 15.32
C VAL A 904 11.96 12.66 14.48
N LEU A 905 10.80 12.38 15.10
CA LEU A 905 9.52 12.20 14.42
C LEU A 905 9.09 13.47 13.67
N SER A 906 9.23 14.63 14.30
CA SER A 906 8.88 15.92 13.70
C SER A 906 9.79 16.23 12.52
N VAL A 907 11.12 16.14 12.72
CA VAL A 907 12.10 16.33 11.64
C VAL A 907 11.84 15.36 10.50
N GLY A 908 11.61 14.08 10.80
CA GLY A 908 11.24 13.07 9.82
C GLY A 908 9.99 13.48 9.04
N THR A 909 8.90 13.84 9.72
CA THR A 909 7.63 14.24 9.07
C THR A 909 7.82 15.38 8.07
N PHE A 910 8.59 16.41 8.43
CA PHE A 910 8.82 17.55 7.53
C PHE A 910 9.84 17.27 6.41
N LEU A 911 10.83 16.39 6.64
CA LEU A 911 11.65 15.84 5.56
C LEU A 911 10.79 15.06 4.55
N GLY A 912 9.69 14.45 5.02
CA GLY A 912 8.68 13.81 4.18
C GLY A 912 7.99 14.80 3.26
N GLY A 913 7.66 15.99 3.79
CA GLY A 913 7.12 17.07 2.96
C GLY A 913 8.10 17.58 1.89
N ILE A 914 9.42 17.58 2.19
CA ILE A 914 10.43 17.92 1.17
C ILE A 914 10.46 16.87 0.07
N TRP A 915 10.46 15.59 0.43
CA TRP A 915 10.37 14.48 -0.51
C TRP A 915 9.08 14.54 -1.34
N ALA A 916 7.92 14.74 -0.70
CA ALA A 916 6.63 14.86 -1.38
C ALA A 916 6.63 16.00 -2.41
N ASN A 917 7.30 17.11 -2.12
CA ASN A 917 7.38 18.22 -3.06
C ASN A 917 8.28 17.92 -4.27
N GLU A 918 9.32 17.11 -4.10
CA GLU A 918 10.19 16.66 -5.18
C GLU A 918 9.57 15.51 -5.99
N SER A 919 8.75 14.66 -5.37
CA SER A 919 8.12 13.52 -6.04
C SER A 919 6.76 13.86 -6.64
N TRP A 920 5.98 14.73 -6.00
CA TRP A 920 4.58 15.04 -6.31
C TRP A 920 4.29 16.54 -6.43
N GLY A 921 5.31 17.40 -6.52
CA GLY A 921 5.12 18.84 -6.75
C GLY A 921 4.37 19.61 -5.65
N ARG A 922 4.08 18.97 -4.51
CA ARG A 922 3.44 19.58 -3.33
C ARG A 922 4.03 19.03 -2.05
N TYR A 923 4.21 19.89 -1.05
CA TYR A 923 4.89 19.51 0.20
C TYR A 923 3.97 18.90 1.26
N TRP A 924 2.64 18.98 1.10
CA TRP A 924 1.65 18.43 2.03
C TRP A 924 0.32 18.21 1.31
N ALA A 925 -0.35 17.09 1.58
CA ALA A 925 -1.59 16.68 0.91
C ALA A 925 -2.71 16.27 1.87
N TRP A 926 -2.49 16.31 3.20
CA TRP A 926 -3.44 15.84 4.23
C TRP A 926 -3.84 14.36 4.12
N ASP A 927 -3.06 13.58 3.37
CA ASP A 927 -3.19 12.12 3.30
C ASP A 927 -3.20 11.51 4.71
N PRO A 928 -3.91 10.39 4.93
CA PRO A 928 -4.01 9.78 6.26
C PRO A 928 -2.68 9.52 6.96
N LYS A 929 -1.60 9.19 6.24
CA LYS A 929 -0.28 8.94 6.84
C LYS A 929 0.39 10.23 7.31
N GLU A 930 0.32 11.29 6.48
CA GLU A 930 0.79 12.63 6.85
C GLU A 930 0.00 13.17 8.06
N THR A 931 -1.33 13.02 8.02
CA THR A 931 -2.24 13.48 9.07
C THR A 931 -2.00 12.74 10.39
N TRP A 932 -1.83 11.42 10.37
CA TRP A 932 -1.53 10.64 11.58
C TRP A 932 -0.12 10.88 12.12
N ALA A 933 0.86 11.18 11.26
CA ALA A 933 2.18 11.61 11.72
C ALA A 933 2.09 12.93 12.50
N LEU A 934 1.32 13.91 12.01
CA LEU A 934 1.05 15.17 12.71
C LEU A 934 0.28 14.93 14.03
N ILE A 935 -0.75 14.08 14.03
CA ILE A 935 -1.50 13.71 15.25
C ILE A 935 -0.55 13.10 16.29
N SER A 936 0.35 12.20 15.89
CA SER A 936 1.35 11.61 16.78
C SER A 936 2.28 12.65 17.40
N ILE A 937 2.76 13.62 16.62
CA ILE A 937 3.55 14.75 17.14
C ILE A 937 2.75 15.53 18.19
N ILE A 938 1.48 15.85 17.90
CA ILE A 938 0.61 16.61 18.82
C ILE A 938 0.34 15.84 20.11
N ILE A 939 0.00 14.55 20.04
CA ILE A 939 -0.26 13.71 21.22
C ILE A 939 0.96 13.72 22.14
N TYR A 940 2.14 13.42 21.62
CA TYR A 940 3.34 13.41 22.46
C TYR A 940 3.77 14.80 22.93
N ALA A 941 3.52 15.85 22.13
CA ALA A 941 3.70 17.23 22.58
C ALA A 941 2.80 17.51 23.79
N ILE A 942 1.51 17.13 23.76
CA ILE A 942 0.60 17.26 24.90
C ILE A 942 1.19 16.53 26.12
N VAL A 943 1.62 15.27 25.98
CA VAL A 943 2.20 14.49 27.08
C VAL A 943 3.39 15.20 27.74
N LEU A 944 4.33 15.72 26.93
CA LEU A 944 5.49 16.48 27.43
C LEU A 944 5.09 17.80 28.12
N HIS A 945 3.96 18.40 27.73
CA HIS A 945 3.47 19.66 28.30
C HIS A 945 2.60 19.48 29.55
N LEU A 946 2.09 18.28 29.84
CA LEU A 946 1.33 18.00 31.08
C LEU A 946 2.08 18.39 32.35
N ARG A 947 3.42 18.39 32.32
CA ARG A 947 4.29 18.83 33.43
C ARG A 947 4.11 20.30 33.83
N PHE A 948 3.56 21.14 32.95
CA PHE A 948 3.32 22.55 33.20
C PHE A 948 1.94 22.82 33.82
N VAL A 949 1.04 21.82 33.83
CA VAL A 949 -0.28 21.92 34.46
C VAL A 949 -0.15 21.42 35.91
N PRO A 950 -0.30 22.30 36.93
CA PRO A 950 -0.06 21.92 38.32
C PRO A 950 -0.85 20.70 38.80
N ALA A 951 -2.11 20.56 38.35
CA ALA A 951 -2.98 19.44 38.69
C ALA A 951 -2.54 18.09 38.07
N LEU A 952 -1.89 18.13 36.90
CA LEU A 952 -1.48 16.94 36.13
C LEU A 952 0.01 16.62 36.27
N LYS A 953 0.77 17.48 36.97
CA LYS A 953 2.20 17.33 37.23
C LYS A 953 2.47 16.20 38.24
N SER A 954 2.41 14.96 37.78
CA SER A 954 2.78 13.78 38.55
C SER A 954 3.57 12.77 37.72
N ARG A 955 4.40 11.96 38.39
CA ARG A 955 5.16 10.88 37.72
C ARG A 955 4.21 9.82 37.17
N TYR A 956 3.13 9.52 37.88
CA TYR A 956 2.11 8.58 37.41
C TYR A 956 1.48 9.05 36.10
N VAL A 957 1.02 10.30 36.04
CA VAL A 957 0.37 10.87 34.85
C VAL A 957 1.32 10.85 33.65
N LEU A 958 2.58 11.28 33.81
CA LEU A 958 3.54 11.29 32.71
C LEU A 958 3.79 9.89 32.13
N ASN A 959 4.05 8.90 33.00
CA ASN A 959 4.34 7.53 32.55
C ASN A 959 3.10 6.80 32.02
N THR A 960 1.91 7.09 32.56
CA THR A 960 0.66 6.53 32.03
C THR A 960 0.37 7.13 30.66
N ALA A 961 0.46 8.45 30.52
CA ALA A 961 0.21 9.13 29.26
C ALA A 961 1.23 8.72 28.18
N SER A 962 2.51 8.50 28.52
CA SER A 962 3.50 8.00 27.56
C SER A 962 3.18 6.59 27.06
N VAL A 963 2.58 5.73 27.91
CA VAL A 963 2.17 4.38 27.53
C VAL A 963 1.02 4.43 26.51
N PHE A 964 0.00 5.23 26.76
CA PHE A 964 -1.12 5.38 25.82
C PHE A 964 -0.75 6.14 24.54
N ALA A 965 0.19 7.10 24.61
CA ALA A 965 0.66 7.85 23.44
C ALA A 965 1.29 6.94 22.38
N PHE A 966 1.88 5.80 22.76
CA PHE A 966 2.44 4.85 21.80
C PHE A 966 1.40 4.24 20.86
N GLY A 967 0.13 4.21 21.27
CA GLY A 967 -0.98 3.81 20.40
C GLY A 967 -1.08 4.67 19.13
N SER A 968 -0.72 5.96 19.19
CA SER A 968 -0.72 6.82 18.00
C SER A 968 0.36 6.41 16.99
N ILE A 969 1.53 5.95 17.45
CA ILE A 969 2.60 5.45 16.58
C ILE A 969 2.20 4.14 15.92
N ILE A 970 1.55 3.24 16.66
CA ILE A 970 0.99 2.01 16.08
C ILE A 970 -0.04 2.36 15.00
N MET A 971 -0.91 3.35 15.24
CA MET A 971 -1.87 3.82 14.24
C MET A 971 -1.15 4.43 13.02
N THR A 972 -0.16 5.29 13.19
CA THR A 972 0.60 5.89 12.07
C THR A 972 1.36 4.84 11.25
N SER A 973 1.94 3.83 11.90
CA SER A 973 2.83 2.84 11.24
C SER A 973 2.11 1.63 10.66
N PHE A 974 1.10 1.09 11.36
CA PHE A 974 0.33 -0.07 10.92
C PHE A 974 -1.13 0.31 10.62
N GLY A 975 -1.74 1.11 11.48
CA GLY A 975 -3.15 1.51 11.34
C GLY A 975 -3.47 2.12 9.97
N VAL A 976 -2.67 3.10 9.54
CA VAL A 976 -2.89 3.75 8.23
C VAL A 976 -2.65 2.78 7.07
N ASN A 977 -1.54 2.03 7.06
CA ASN A 977 -1.18 1.19 5.91
C ASN A 977 -2.16 0.04 5.65
N TYR A 978 -2.85 -0.44 6.70
CA TYR A 978 -3.74 -1.60 6.59
C TYR A 978 -5.22 -1.25 6.75
N TYR A 979 -5.59 -0.17 7.44
CA TYR A 979 -7.01 0.12 7.74
C TYR A 979 -7.51 1.43 7.13
N LEU A 980 -6.64 2.23 6.50
CA LEU A 980 -7.03 3.48 5.85
C LEU A 980 -6.52 3.53 4.41
N SER A 981 -7.31 4.08 3.49
CA SER A 981 -6.90 4.37 2.12
C SER A 981 -6.01 5.62 2.04
N GLY A 982 -4.99 5.65 1.18
CA GLY A 982 -4.15 6.83 0.99
C GLY A 982 -3.03 6.66 -0.04
N LEU A 983 -2.38 7.76 -0.43
CA LEU A 983 -1.27 7.81 -1.41
C LEU A 983 -0.02 7.07 -0.94
N HIS A 984 0.07 6.79 0.36
CA HIS A 984 1.16 6.04 0.98
C HIS A 984 0.85 4.57 1.23
N SER A 985 -0.34 4.10 0.84
CA SER A 985 -0.74 2.71 0.98
C SER A 985 -0.21 1.90 -0.21
N TYR A 986 1.11 1.91 -0.41
CA TYR A 986 1.80 1.06 -1.40
C TYR A 986 1.71 -0.45 -1.07
N ALA A 987 1.22 -0.77 0.12
CA ALA A 987 0.89 -2.10 0.59
C ALA A 987 -0.62 -2.27 0.82
N ALA A 988 -1.46 -1.48 0.12
CA ALA A 988 -2.91 -1.58 0.16
C ALA A 988 -3.38 -2.97 -0.32
N GLY A 989 -3.34 -3.93 0.58
CA GLY A 989 -4.15 -5.14 0.55
C GLY A 989 -5.23 -5.05 1.63
N ASP A 990 -6.01 -6.12 1.77
CA ASP A 990 -7.12 -6.22 2.73
C ASP A 990 -6.75 -5.72 4.14
N PRO A 991 -7.67 -5.03 4.84
CA PRO A 991 -7.50 -4.77 6.26
C PRO A 991 -7.29 -6.08 7.01
N LEU A 992 -6.09 -6.20 7.57
CA LEU A 992 -5.68 -7.35 8.35
C LEU A 992 -6.54 -7.41 9.62
N PRO A 993 -7.06 -8.58 10.04
CA PRO A 993 -7.77 -8.67 11.31
C PRO A 993 -6.82 -8.36 12.48
N ILE A 994 -7.23 -7.47 13.40
CA ILE A 994 -6.49 -7.19 14.64
C ILE A 994 -6.36 -8.49 15.44
N PRO A 995 -5.15 -9.01 15.70
CA PRO A 995 -4.98 -10.26 16.42
C PRO A 995 -5.56 -10.18 17.83
N LYS A 996 -6.22 -11.26 18.26
CA LYS A 996 -6.89 -11.33 19.57
C LYS A 996 -5.99 -10.96 20.74
N PHE A 997 -4.68 -11.26 20.66
CA PHE A 997 -3.72 -10.94 21.72
C PHE A 997 -3.53 -9.43 21.91
N ILE A 998 -3.77 -8.59 20.89
CA ILE A 998 -3.66 -7.12 21.02
C ILE A 998 -4.71 -6.60 21.99
N TYR A 999 -5.95 -7.09 21.92
CA TYR A 999 -7.00 -6.72 22.89
C TYR A 999 -6.62 -7.11 24.32
N VAL A 1000 -6.00 -8.28 24.50
CA VAL A 1000 -5.48 -8.73 25.80
C VAL A 1000 -4.37 -7.79 26.30
N LEU A 1001 -3.44 -7.38 25.43
CA LEU A 1001 -2.38 -6.42 25.78
C LEU A 1001 -2.96 -5.06 26.20
N ILE A 1002 -3.96 -4.55 25.47
CA ILE A 1002 -4.65 -3.30 25.82
C ILE A 1002 -5.32 -3.43 27.20
N ALA A 1003 -6.02 -4.54 27.45
CA ALA A 1003 -6.63 -4.80 28.75
C ALA A 1003 -5.59 -4.84 29.88
N ILE A 1004 -4.45 -5.52 29.67
CA ILE A 1004 -3.34 -5.56 30.63
C ILE A 1004 -2.82 -4.15 30.93
N VAL A 1005 -2.62 -3.31 29.91
CA VAL A 1005 -2.16 -1.93 30.07
C VAL A 1005 -3.15 -1.12 30.90
N VAL A 1006 -4.45 -1.17 30.56
CA VAL A 1006 -5.51 -0.44 31.27
C VAL A 1006 -5.60 -0.88 32.73
N VAL A 1007 -5.64 -2.18 32.98
CA VAL A 1007 -5.71 -2.75 34.34
C VAL A 1007 -4.47 -2.34 35.15
N THR A 1008 -3.27 -2.43 34.57
CA THR A 1008 -2.03 -2.02 35.23
C THR A 1008 -2.04 -0.54 35.59
N SER A 1009 -2.52 0.33 34.68
CA SER A 1009 -2.66 1.77 34.95
C SER A 1009 -3.65 2.06 36.08
N ILE A 1010 -4.77 1.35 36.17
CA ILE A 1010 -5.77 1.51 37.24
C ILE A 1010 -5.19 1.05 38.59
N ILE A 1011 -4.58 -0.13 38.65
CA ILE A 1011 -3.99 -0.65 39.89
C ILE A 1011 -2.86 0.27 40.38
N ALA A 1012 -2.00 0.74 39.48
CA ALA A 1012 -0.94 1.69 39.80
C ALA A 1012 -1.49 3.01 40.36
N PHE A 1013 -2.62 3.50 39.85
CA PHE A 1013 -3.29 4.70 40.38
C PHE A 1013 -3.78 4.51 41.82
N ILE A 1014 -4.46 3.38 42.08
CA ILE A 1014 -4.98 3.03 43.41
C ILE A 1014 -3.81 2.93 44.40
N ARG A 1015 -2.73 2.23 43.99
CA ARG A 1015 -1.54 2.05 44.82
C ARG A 1015 -0.82 3.37 45.10
N MET A 1016 -0.68 4.23 44.09
CA MET A 1016 -0.11 5.57 44.27
C MET A 1016 -0.90 6.39 45.29
N ARG A 1017 -2.25 6.38 45.23
CA ARG A 1017 -3.10 7.10 46.20
C ARG A 1017 -2.94 6.55 47.61
N HIS A 1018 -2.87 5.23 47.76
CA HIS A 1018 -2.65 4.57 49.05
C HIS A 1018 -1.27 4.93 49.63
N ASN A 1019 -0.21 4.80 48.84
CA ASN A 1019 1.17 5.12 49.25
C ASN A 1019 1.32 6.61 49.61
N LYS A 1020 0.68 7.53 48.87
CA LYS A 1020 0.69 8.96 49.19
C LYS A 1020 0.10 9.26 50.58
N LYS A 1021 -0.95 8.54 51.00
CA LYS A 1021 -1.52 8.66 52.36
C LYS A 1021 -0.64 8.00 53.42
N GLN A 1022 0.04 6.91 53.06
CA GLN A 1022 0.84 6.09 53.97
C GLN A 1022 2.22 6.69 54.29
N PHE A 1023 2.78 7.50 53.39
CA PHE A 1023 4.10 8.15 53.53
C PHE A 1023 4.03 9.67 53.80
N SER A 1024 2.83 10.25 53.92
CA SER A 1024 2.65 11.66 54.34
C SER A 1024 2.38 11.83 55.84
N ASN A 1025 2.25 10.71 56.56
CA ASN A 1025 2.31 10.61 58.02
C ASN A 1025 3.67 10.03 58.40
#